data_AF-A0A8J7X9X2-F1
#
_entry.id   AF-A0A8J7X9X2-F1
#
_cell.length_a   1.000
_cell.length_b   1.000
_cell.length_c   1.000
_cell.angle_alpha   90.00
_cell.angle_beta   90.00
_cell.angle_gamma   90.00
#
_symmetry.space_group_name_H-M   'P 1'
#
loop_
_entity.id
_entity.type
_entity.pdbx_description
1 polymer ?
#
loop_
_entity_poly.entity_id
_entity_poly.type
_entity_poly.pdbx_seq_one_letter_code
_entity_poly.pdbx_strand_id
1 'polypeptide(L)'
;MNLSHRNLTLLDYAAISLIIVETVVLVLMWDFLPSAELDTPYHLLMGKMFSDHDAIMLWDYYEYAPAGRPNLYPPLEHVIVWLMHGATGAEWWDVGRFISLIQYPLPLFTVWFFSRKLFNSLTALASVVVLSATSDFWYWQVSVAPTALIISLYPLFLYTFYKKRVIESIVLLTSFLYLHLGLPYVIILSMFIFSVISLYKTREYLKQAGIVLGAAVLLFLPWIIHIVRYREWLNAGSPGQLDVSSFLTGVNVVTFFFFIVGAISCIDRAKKDLKYVLVLSAVAGFLVIATYGWRYRMHSPIINCVITGIGFETVYRKISSSVVNYRKAGAVFLLLLIPLGTYSLVVAHESPFAPGPSPQLRVQTPGLQSFQRPQVPQPGNTDQAAPPGLQSNIQPLQKDQPRRPGSSLSLLSEVTLRVQTSPLLDMLNSLRTGRRLPRVWQITNPEIDKLISWIIANTSPDEILHLDNGMLADYLALFTERRTDAGMYREVTAPELLQAVREGKKSGIFIIEQGRMRERGITPEMTVLAQFGDLLVMQGTRSQEVPREIPFHLTELHILFTQPQNMEQWITLVRDLAPHRVYVGVQQKDLGTPDLLNFITRLSSLSEVGLAITVDDIHAPMSPPQVEAIRLLLQPERLSVAYVQSIRQSLDPGTELEVAILGPPISQNSSLVNTLKEIAPLTSRMVRHVSPNVEVIHAVREEQAVLGIPLFIQIDIQRGRSAITPQEAYLLLETAHGIVRNNVIIEIMYLPTDVQFISFLKAVY
;
A
#
# COMPACT_ATOMS: atom_id res chain seq x y z
N MET A 1 -14.82 47.19 21.99
CA MET A 1 -15.62 47.18 20.74
C MET A 1 -16.80 46.23 20.92
N ASN A 2 -18.01 46.76 21.12
CA ASN A 2 -19.26 46.00 21.13
C ASN A 2 -19.51 45.40 19.75
N LEU A 3 -19.51 44.07 19.64
CA LEU A 3 -19.71 43.29 18.42
C LEU A 3 -21.14 42.74 18.28
N SER A 4 -22.10 43.23 19.07
CA SER A 4 -23.51 42.84 18.94
C SER A 4 -24.17 43.55 17.76
N HIS A 5 -24.65 42.75 16.80
CA HIS A 5 -25.48 43.13 15.65
C HIS A 5 -24.85 43.97 14.53
N ARG A 6 -23.74 43.51 13.93
CA ARG A 6 -23.48 43.91 12.53
C ARG A 6 -24.32 43.03 11.61
N ASN A 7 -25.24 43.66 10.88
CA ASN A 7 -26.00 43.04 9.80
C ASN A 7 -25.05 42.35 8.80
N LEU A 8 -25.53 41.29 8.16
CA LEU A 8 -24.81 40.60 7.09
C LEU A 8 -24.59 41.57 5.93
N THR A 9 -23.38 41.58 5.38
CA THR A 9 -23.02 42.38 4.20
C THR A 9 -23.25 41.59 2.92
N LEU A 10 -23.23 42.25 1.75
CA LEU A 10 -23.33 41.55 0.46
C LEU A 10 -22.24 40.48 0.28
N LEU A 11 -21.02 40.74 0.78
CA LEU A 11 -19.92 39.76 0.78
C LEU A 11 -20.21 38.55 1.68
N ASP A 12 -20.90 38.74 2.79
CA ASP A 12 -21.34 37.63 3.65
C ASP A 12 -22.38 36.78 2.92
N TYR A 13 -23.36 37.40 2.25
CA TYR A 13 -24.33 36.67 1.44
C TYR A 13 -23.67 35.92 0.28
N ALA A 14 -22.67 36.51 -0.37
CA ALA A 14 -21.91 35.83 -1.44
C ALA A 14 -21.19 34.58 -0.92
N ALA A 15 -20.52 34.67 0.23
CA ALA A 15 -19.83 33.53 0.84
C ALA A 15 -20.82 32.42 1.25
N ILE A 16 -21.92 32.79 1.90
CA ILE A 16 -22.97 31.84 2.30
C ILE A 16 -23.62 31.21 1.06
N SER A 17 -23.88 31.98 0.01
CA SER A 17 -24.45 31.46 -1.24
C SER A 17 -23.53 30.45 -1.90
N LEU A 18 -22.21 30.69 -1.90
CA LEU A 18 -21.23 29.72 -2.41
C LEU A 18 -21.30 28.40 -1.62
N ILE A 19 -21.31 28.47 -0.29
CA ILE A 19 -21.44 27.29 0.59
C ILE A 19 -22.73 26.54 0.28
N ILE A 20 -23.86 27.24 0.14
CA ILE A 20 -25.15 26.64 -0.20
C ILE A 20 -25.10 25.98 -1.57
N VAL A 21 -24.54 26.64 -2.59
CA VAL A 21 -24.41 26.08 -3.94
C VAL A 21 -23.58 24.80 -3.93
N GLU A 22 -22.41 24.82 -3.29
CA GLU A 22 -21.56 23.63 -3.17
C GLU A 22 -22.26 22.51 -2.39
N THR A 23 -23.00 22.85 -1.33
CA THR A 23 -23.82 21.88 -0.57
C THR A 23 -24.90 21.27 -1.46
N VAL A 24 -25.63 22.06 -2.24
CA VAL A 24 -26.65 21.57 -3.17
C VAL A 24 -26.03 20.67 -4.23
N VAL A 25 -24.89 21.05 -4.80
CA VAL A 25 -24.16 20.20 -5.75
C VAL A 25 -23.72 18.89 -5.09
N LEU A 26 -23.28 18.93 -3.83
CA LEU A 26 -22.90 17.74 -3.07
C LEU A 26 -24.11 16.81 -2.81
N VAL A 27 -25.29 17.36 -2.49
CA VAL A 27 -26.55 16.59 -2.40
C VAL A 27 -26.89 15.94 -3.74
N LEU A 28 -26.76 16.67 -4.86
CA LEU A 28 -26.98 16.09 -6.19
C LEU A 28 -25.97 15.00 -6.53
N MET A 29 -24.81 14.99 -5.87
CA MET A 29 -23.77 13.97 -6.00
C MET A 29 -23.95 12.78 -5.04
N TRP A 30 -25.13 12.60 -4.43
CA TRP A 30 -25.42 11.54 -3.46
C TRP A 30 -24.84 10.16 -3.86
N ASP A 31 -25.08 9.71 -5.09
CA ASP A 31 -24.64 8.39 -5.58
C ASP A 31 -23.12 8.26 -5.72
N PHE A 32 -22.41 9.38 -5.76
CA PHE A 32 -20.95 9.47 -5.83
C PHE A 32 -20.28 9.61 -4.47
N LEU A 33 -21.05 9.76 -3.40
CA LEU A 33 -20.54 9.84 -2.03
C LEU A 33 -20.53 8.46 -1.36
N PRO A 34 -19.68 8.31 -0.32
CA PRO A 34 -18.44 9.05 -0.08
C PRO A 34 -17.46 8.85 -1.25
N SER A 35 -16.78 9.93 -1.69
CA SER A 35 -15.90 9.86 -2.87
C SER A 35 -14.42 9.60 -2.54
N ALA A 36 -14.09 9.56 -1.26
CA ALA A 36 -12.76 9.20 -0.76
C ALA A 36 -12.87 7.93 0.09
N GLU A 37 -12.52 6.80 -0.51
CA GLU A 37 -12.77 5.47 0.03
C GLU A 37 -11.58 4.88 0.80
N LEU A 38 -10.55 5.69 1.07
CA LEU A 38 -9.34 5.28 1.78
C LEU A 38 -9.65 4.84 3.22
N ASP A 39 -10.10 5.79 4.05
CA ASP A 39 -10.37 5.56 5.49
C ASP A 39 -11.83 5.16 5.76
N THR A 40 -12.72 5.47 4.82
CA THR A 40 -14.17 5.36 5.02
C THR A 40 -14.64 3.95 5.39
N PRO A 41 -14.20 2.86 4.71
CA PRO A 41 -14.68 1.52 5.05
C PRO A 41 -14.34 1.11 6.49
N TYR A 42 -13.13 1.41 6.95
CA TYR A 42 -12.71 1.15 8.33
C TYR A 42 -13.60 1.85 9.35
N HIS A 43 -13.84 3.16 9.18
CA HIS A 43 -14.64 3.93 10.15
C HIS A 43 -16.11 3.51 10.18
N LEU A 44 -16.67 3.13 9.03
CA LEU A 44 -18.01 2.56 8.95
C LEU A 44 -18.07 1.17 9.60
N LEU A 45 -17.08 0.31 9.36
CA LEU A 45 -16.97 -1.04 9.95
C LEU A 45 -16.87 -0.98 11.48
N MET A 46 -16.05 -0.09 12.02
CA MET A 46 -15.94 0.08 13.48
C MET A 46 -17.26 0.61 14.09
N GLY A 47 -17.95 1.54 13.40
CA GLY A 47 -19.28 1.98 13.80
C GLY A 47 -20.32 0.86 13.77
N LYS A 48 -20.28 0.00 12.74
CA LYS A 48 -21.08 -1.22 12.65
C LYS A 48 -20.79 -2.16 13.82
N MET A 49 -19.51 -2.41 14.12
CA MET A 49 -19.11 -3.27 15.23
C MET A 49 -19.65 -2.79 16.58
N PHE A 50 -19.66 -1.48 16.83
CA PHE A 50 -20.24 -0.91 18.05
C PHE A 50 -21.76 -1.13 18.11
N SER A 51 -22.42 -1.04 16.95
CA SER A 51 -23.85 -1.31 16.82
C SER A 51 -24.18 -2.79 17.04
N ASP A 52 -23.42 -3.70 16.45
CA ASP A 52 -23.66 -5.14 16.56
C ASP A 52 -23.53 -5.65 18.00
N HIS A 53 -22.74 -4.98 18.82
CA HIS A 53 -22.47 -5.34 20.21
C HIS A 53 -23.12 -4.40 21.25
N ASP A 54 -23.86 -3.39 20.79
CA ASP A 54 -24.51 -2.36 21.64
C ASP A 54 -23.54 -1.72 22.67
N ALA A 55 -22.27 -1.54 22.28
CA ALA A 55 -21.21 -1.07 23.17
C ALA A 55 -20.03 -0.46 22.42
N ILE A 56 -19.28 0.41 23.12
CA ILE A 56 -17.96 0.86 22.64
C ILE A 56 -16.98 -0.32 22.77
N MET A 57 -16.64 -0.93 21.65
CA MET A 57 -15.79 -2.12 21.63
C MET A 57 -14.31 -1.74 21.75
N LEU A 58 -13.68 -2.26 22.80
CA LEU A 58 -12.25 -2.09 23.08
C LEU A 58 -11.36 -3.11 22.36
N TRP A 59 -11.98 -4.08 21.71
CA TRP A 59 -11.35 -5.11 20.90
C TRP A 59 -12.03 -5.13 19.53
N ASP A 60 -11.23 -5.23 18.49
CA ASP A 60 -11.62 -5.33 17.10
C ASP A 60 -11.78 -6.81 16.73
N TYR A 61 -13.00 -7.18 16.36
CA TYR A 61 -13.40 -8.56 16.04
C TYR A 61 -13.54 -8.81 14.54
N TYR A 62 -13.50 -7.74 13.73
CA TYR A 62 -13.71 -7.84 12.29
C TYR A 62 -12.40 -7.95 11.53
N GLU A 63 -11.38 -7.16 11.91
CA GLU A 63 -10.07 -7.24 11.29
C GLU A 63 -9.14 -8.18 12.07
N TYR A 64 -8.12 -8.71 11.37
CA TYR A 64 -7.09 -9.59 11.93
C TYR A 64 -7.63 -10.84 12.65
N ALA A 65 -8.73 -11.39 12.14
CA ALA A 65 -9.26 -12.68 12.59
C ALA A 65 -8.25 -13.82 12.33
N PRO A 66 -8.26 -14.91 13.13
CA PRO A 66 -9.25 -15.22 14.17
C PRO A 66 -9.01 -14.52 15.53
N ALA A 67 -7.82 -13.95 15.76
CA ALA A 67 -7.46 -13.40 17.05
C ALA A 67 -8.06 -12.00 17.31
N GLY A 68 -8.18 -11.18 16.26
CA GLY A 68 -8.52 -9.77 16.40
C GLY A 68 -7.39 -9.00 17.10
N ARG A 69 -7.68 -7.80 17.56
CA ARG A 69 -6.69 -6.93 18.22
C ARG A 69 -7.34 -5.90 19.14
N PRO A 70 -6.60 -5.24 20.04
CA PRO A 70 -7.11 -4.09 20.76
C PRO A 70 -7.53 -2.98 19.77
N ASN A 71 -8.74 -2.44 19.92
CA ASN A 71 -9.15 -1.25 19.19
C ASN A 71 -8.58 -0.02 19.90
N LEU A 72 -7.50 0.55 19.37
CA LEU A 72 -6.82 1.71 19.97
C LEU A 72 -7.24 3.03 19.33
N TYR A 73 -8.06 2.99 18.28
CA TYR A 73 -8.52 4.18 17.58
C TYR A 73 -9.59 4.92 18.41
N PRO A 74 -9.46 6.24 18.66
CA PRO A 74 -10.40 6.99 19.46
C PRO A 74 -11.87 6.89 18.95
N PRO A 75 -12.84 6.65 19.84
CA PRO A 75 -14.14 6.10 19.45
C PRO A 75 -15.18 7.13 18.96
N LEU A 76 -14.95 8.45 19.05
CA LEU A 76 -16.05 9.41 18.91
C LEU A 76 -16.68 9.41 17.50
N GLU A 77 -15.89 9.27 16.44
CA GLU A 77 -16.48 9.17 15.09
C GLU A 77 -17.27 7.87 14.93
N HIS A 78 -16.75 6.75 15.43
CA HIS A 78 -17.44 5.45 15.38
C HIS A 78 -18.76 5.48 16.16
N VAL A 79 -18.78 6.16 17.31
CA VAL A 79 -20.02 6.42 18.07
C VAL A 79 -20.99 7.29 17.26
N ILE A 80 -20.52 8.30 16.54
CA ILE A 80 -21.38 9.11 15.65
C ILE A 80 -21.98 8.23 14.55
N VAL A 81 -21.18 7.37 13.90
CA VAL A 81 -21.65 6.43 12.88
C VAL A 81 -22.72 5.50 13.46
N TRP A 82 -22.45 4.87 14.61
CA TRP A 82 -23.37 3.99 15.31
C TRP A 82 -24.70 4.70 15.65
N LEU A 83 -24.63 5.89 16.25
CA LEU A 83 -25.82 6.66 16.61
C LEU A 83 -26.61 7.11 15.38
N MET A 84 -25.95 7.47 14.29
CA MET A 84 -26.62 7.83 13.04
C MET A 84 -27.35 6.63 12.42
N HIS A 85 -26.73 5.46 12.39
CA HIS A 85 -27.38 4.22 11.97
C HIS A 85 -28.60 3.93 12.86
N GLY A 86 -28.42 3.89 14.18
CA GLY A 86 -29.51 3.61 15.12
C GLY A 86 -30.67 4.62 15.07
N ALA A 87 -30.38 5.90 14.81
CA ALA A 87 -31.40 6.95 14.73
C ALA A 87 -32.17 6.98 13.40
N THR A 88 -31.56 6.54 12.30
CA THR A 88 -32.13 6.66 10.95
C THR A 88 -32.55 5.33 10.33
N GLY A 89 -31.99 4.22 10.79
CA GLY A 89 -32.09 2.91 10.12
C GLY A 89 -31.40 2.87 8.76
N ALA A 90 -30.57 3.88 8.42
CA ALA A 90 -29.88 3.93 7.14
C ALA A 90 -28.76 2.88 7.06
N GLU A 91 -28.57 2.31 5.88
CA GLU A 91 -27.45 1.41 5.60
C GLU A 91 -26.10 2.10 5.86
N TRP A 92 -25.08 1.32 6.21
CA TRP A 92 -23.78 1.86 6.63
C TRP A 92 -23.14 2.82 5.62
N TRP A 93 -23.27 2.50 4.33
CA TRP A 93 -22.76 3.37 3.27
C TRP A 93 -23.52 4.70 3.18
N ASP A 94 -24.84 4.68 3.39
CA ASP A 94 -25.68 5.87 3.42
C ASP A 94 -25.38 6.74 4.65
N VAL A 95 -25.07 6.13 5.80
CA VAL A 95 -24.52 6.85 6.96
C VAL A 95 -23.23 7.59 6.57
N GLY A 96 -22.33 6.91 5.84
CA GLY A 96 -21.12 7.54 5.31
C GLY A 96 -21.42 8.71 4.36
N ARG A 97 -22.42 8.57 3.48
CA ARG A 97 -22.87 9.66 2.59
C ARG A 97 -23.37 10.87 3.38
N PHE A 98 -24.18 10.66 4.43
CA PHE A 98 -24.65 11.74 5.29
C PHE A 98 -23.49 12.45 6.01
N ILE A 99 -22.52 11.69 6.52
CA ILE A 99 -21.33 12.27 7.16
C ILE A 99 -20.56 13.13 6.15
N SER A 100 -20.23 12.62 4.96
CA SER A 100 -19.53 13.38 3.92
C SER A 100 -20.31 14.63 3.48
N LEU A 101 -21.64 14.54 3.40
CA LEU A 101 -22.52 15.66 3.07
C LEU A 101 -22.45 16.79 4.12
N ILE A 102 -22.26 16.46 5.40
CA ILE A 102 -22.12 17.43 6.49
C ILE A 102 -20.68 17.94 6.59
N GLN A 103 -19.72 17.03 6.42
CA GLN A 103 -18.32 17.25 6.71
C GLN A 103 -17.64 18.21 5.74
N TYR A 104 -18.06 18.31 4.47
CA TYR A 104 -17.51 19.29 3.54
C TYR A 104 -18.04 20.73 3.70
N PRO A 105 -19.36 20.98 3.85
CA PRO A 105 -19.87 22.33 4.07
C PRO A 105 -19.48 22.93 5.44
N LEU A 106 -19.35 22.09 6.46
CA LEU A 106 -19.01 22.51 7.83
C LEU A 106 -17.72 23.35 7.93
N PRO A 107 -16.55 22.95 7.39
CA PRO A 107 -15.32 23.74 7.43
C PRO A 107 -15.45 25.07 6.69
N LEU A 108 -16.17 25.10 5.56
CA LEU A 108 -16.41 26.35 4.84
C LEU A 108 -17.20 27.33 5.71
N PHE A 109 -18.22 26.82 6.40
CA PHE A 109 -19.02 27.61 7.34
C PHE A 109 -18.23 28.06 8.56
N THR A 110 -17.45 27.19 9.20
CA THR A 110 -16.66 27.55 10.39
C THR A 110 -15.53 28.51 10.04
N VAL A 111 -14.90 28.40 8.86
CA VAL A 111 -13.91 29.38 8.35
C VAL A 111 -14.56 30.72 8.05
N TRP A 112 -15.73 30.75 7.40
CA TRP A 112 -16.50 31.98 7.20
C TRP A 112 -16.77 32.65 8.54
N PHE A 113 -17.34 31.90 9.50
CA PHE A 113 -17.69 32.41 10.83
C PHE A 113 -16.45 32.95 11.57
N PHE A 114 -15.38 32.17 11.65
CA PHE A 114 -14.12 32.55 12.30
C PHE A 114 -13.55 33.83 11.68
N SER A 115 -13.40 33.84 10.36
CA SER A 115 -12.83 34.96 9.62
C SER A 115 -13.69 36.22 9.77
N ARG A 116 -15.02 36.07 9.71
CA ARG A 116 -15.97 37.18 9.81
C ARG A 116 -16.02 37.78 11.21
N LYS A 117 -15.86 36.96 12.26
CA LYS A 117 -15.90 37.41 13.67
C LYS A 117 -14.60 38.04 14.13
N LEU A 118 -13.44 37.60 13.62
CA LEU A 118 -12.14 38.15 14.02
C LEU A 118 -11.64 39.25 13.09
N PHE A 119 -11.93 39.16 11.80
CA PHE A 119 -11.44 40.09 10.78
C PHE A 119 -12.59 40.91 10.16
N ASN A 120 -12.95 40.63 8.90
CA ASN A 120 -13.98 41.35 8.17
C ASN A 120 -14.61 40.44 7.09
N SER A 121 -15.67 40.92 6.43
CA SER A 121 -16.40 40.12 5.43
C SER A 121 -15.63 39.85 4.15
N LEU A 122 -14.69 40.72 3.76
CA LEU A 122 -13.82 40.48 2.60
C LEU A 122 -12.84 39.33 2.86
N THR A 123 -12.19 39.34 4.03
CA THR A 123 -11.33 38.23 4.46
C THR A 123 -12.15 36.95 4.54
N ALA A 124 -13.37 36.99 5.10
CA ALA A 124 -14.22 35.81 5.18
C ALA A 124 -14.58 35.21 3.81
N LEU A 125 -15.03 36.04 2.86
CA LEU A 125 -15.32 35.60 1.50
C LEU A 125 -14.07 35.00 0.83
N ALA A 126 -12.93 35.69 0.89
CA ALA A 126 -11.70 35.22 0.27
C ALA A 126 -11.21 33.89 0.87
N SER A 127 -11.28 33.72 2.20
CA SER A 127 -10.93 32.46 2.85
C SER A 127 -11.80 31.31 2.38
N VAL A 128 -13.13 31.51 2.27
CA VAL A 128 -14.06 30.47 1.80
C VAL A 128 -13.76 30.07 0.36
N VAL A 129 -13.58 31.04 -0.54
CA VAL A 129 -13.26 30.77 -1.96
C VAL A 129 -11.95 30.00 -2.08
N VAL A 130 -10.91 30.38 -1.35
CA VAL A 130 -9.61 29.69 -1.39
C VAL A 130 -9.72 28.27 -0.85
N LEU A 131 -10.45 28.08 0.25
CA LEU A 131 -10.64 26.76 0.84
C LEU A 131 -11.42 25.84 -0.09
N SER A 132 -12.53 26.32 -0.66
CA SER A 132 -13.36 25.50 -1.55
C SER A 132 -12.69 25.17 -2.88
N ALA A 133 -11.73 25.99 -3.32
CA ALA A 133 -10.90 25.73 -4.49
C ALA A 133 -9.82 24.64 -4.28
N THR A 134 -9.59 24.17 -3.05
CA THR A 134 -8.48 23.26 -2.73
C THR A 134 -8.90 21.79 -2.90
N SER A 135 -8.42 21.11 -3.94
CA SER A 135 -8.86 19.74 -4.27
C SER A 135 -8.44 18.66 -3.26
N ASP A 136 -7.22 18.71 -2.73
CA ASP A 136 -6.76 17.73 -1.71
C ASP A 136 -7.60 17.86 -0.42
N PHE A 137 -7.94 19.10 -0.05
CA PHE A 137 -8.81 19.39 1.08
C PHE A 137 -10.22 18.87 0.83
N TRP A 138 -10.82 19.22 -0.31
CA TRP A 138 -12.16 18.75 -0.68
C TRP A 138 -12.24 17.22 -0.63
N TYR A 139 -11.30 16.54 -1.29
CA TYR A 139 -11.24 15.08 -1.35
C TYR A 139 -11.25 14.45 0.05
N TRP A 140 -10.48 15.01 0.98
CA TRP A 140 -10.47 14.53 2.37
C TRP A 140 -11.77 14.81 3.11
N GLN A 141 -12.43 15.94 2.86
CA GLN A 141 -13.64 16.31 3.58
C GLN A 141 -14.88 15.53 3.13
N VAL A 142 -14.82 14.87 1.97
CA VAL A 142 -15.88 14.00 1.43
C VAL A 142 -15.59 12.50 1.65
N SER A 143 -14.74 12.17 2.64
CA SER A 143 -14.62 10.83 3.24
C SER A 143 -15.40 10.75 4.55
N VAL A 144 -15.36 9.59 5.21
CA VAL A 144 -15.62 9.44 6.65
C VAL A 144 -14.26 9.33 7.31
N ALA A 145 -13.74 10.45 7.84
CA ALA A 145 -12.42 10.49 8.45
C ALA A 145 -12.41 11.42 9.68
N PRO A 146 -11.92 10.96 10.84
CA PRO A 146 -12.03 11.75 12.07
C PRO A 146 -11.22 13.04 12.02
N THR A 147 -10.09 13.02 11.30
CA THR A 147 -9.29 14.24 11.08
C THR A 147 -10.05 15.29 10.29
N ALA A 148 -10.94 14.90 9.37
CA ALA A 148 -11.74 15.84 8.61
C ALA A 148 -12.74 16.57 9.51
N LEU A 149 -13.40 15.88 10.45
CA LEU A 149 -14.22 16.49 11.50
C LEU A 149 -13.42 17.43 12.44
N ILE A 150 -12.23 17.01 12.88
CA ILE A 150 -11.35 17.86 13.69
C ILE A 150 -11.04 19.17 12.96
N ILE A 151 -10.61 19.07 11.70
CA ILE A 151 -10.28 20.24 10.88
C ILE A 151 -11.51 21.12 10.66
N SER A 152 -12.69 20.53 10.47
CA SER A 152 -13.96 21.25 10.32
C SER A 152 -14.32 22.10 11.53
N LEU A 153 -14.01 21.62 12.73
CA LEU A 153 -14.30 22.31 13.99
C LEU A 153 -13.12 23.16 14.51
N TYR A 154 -11.93 23.03 13.94
CA TYR A 154 -10.73 23.74 14.39
C TYR A 154 -10.86 25.28 14.39
N PRO A 155 -11.44 25.94 13.36
CA PRO A 155 -11.67 27.39 13.41
C PRO A 155 -12.59 27.81 14.56
N LEU A 156 -13.58 26.98 14.91
CA LEU A 156 -14.45 27.23 16.05
C LEU A 156 -13.68 27.13 17.37
N PHE A 157 -12.81 26.12 17.52
CA PHE A 157 -11.92 26.00 18.67
C PHE A 157 -11.00 27.22 18.83
N LEU A 158 -10.37 27.68 17.75
CA LEU A 158 -9.53 28.88 17.78
C LEU A 158 -10.34 30.11 18.22
N TYR A 159 -11.57 30.26 17.71
CA TYR A 159 -12.46 31.35 18.11
C TYR A 159 -12.82 31.29 19.60
N THR A 160 -13.27 30.14 20.10
CA THR A 160 -13.68 29.98 21.51
C THR A 160 -12.49 30.18 22.43
N PHE A 161 -11.33 29.63 22.08
CA PHE A 161 -10.10 29.80 22.86
C PHE A 161 -9.69 31.28 22.92
N TYR A 162 -9.64 31.98 21.77
CA TYR A 162 -9.34 33.40 21.70
C TYR A 162 -10.36 34.27 22.45
N LYS A 163 -11.64 33.88 22.47
CA LYS A 163 -12.68 34.57 23.24
C LYS A 163 -12.73 34.18 24.71
N LYS A 164 -11.78 33.37 25.20
CA LYS A 164 -11.71 32.87 26.58
C LYS A 164 -12.96 32.10 27.01
N ARG A 165 -13.63 31.44 26.06
CA ARG A 165 -14.75 30.53 26.29
C ARG A 165 -14.20 29.17 26.69
N VAL A 166 -13.88 29.04 27.98
CA VAL A 166 -13.09 27.93 28.53
C VAL A 166 -13.81 26.60 28.38
N ILE A 167 -15.10 26.54 28.71
CA ILE A 167 -15.88 25.30 28.68
C ILE A 167 -15.98 24.78 27.25
N GLU A 168 -16.34 25.63 26.29
CA GLU A 168 -16.45 25.25 24.89
C GLU A 168 -15.10 24.81 24.32
N SER A 169 -13.99 25.43 24.76
CA SER A 169 -12.65 25.02 24.36
C SER A 169 -12.27 23.65 24.95
N ILE A 170 -12.68 23.35 26.20
CA ILE A 170 -12.50 22.03 26.82
C ILE A 170 -13.28 20.97 26.05
N VAL A 171 -14.56 21.22 25.76
CA VAL A 171 -15.42 20.29 25.02
C VAL A 171 -14.81 20.00 23.65
N LEU A 172 -14.47 21.03 22.87
CA LEU A 172 -13.88 20.84 21.55
C LEU A 172 -12.54 20.11 21.59
N LEU A 173 -11.63 20.46 22.50
CA LEU A 173 -10.34 19.78 22.60
C LEU A 173 -10.50 18.31 23.06
N THR A 174 -11.42 18.04 23.98
CA THR A 174 -11.77 16.68 24.42
C THR A 174 -12.32 15.87 23.24
N SER A 175 -13.25 16.45 22.48
CA SER A 175 -13.77 15.81 21.26
C SER A 175 -12.66 15.52 20.25
N PHE A 176 -11.69 16.42 20.07
CA PHE A 176 -10.56 16.16 19.17
C PHE A 176 -9.72 14.96 19.62
N LEU A 177 -9.40 14.87 20.93
CA LEU A 177 -8.69 13.73 21.50
C LEU A 177 -9.47 12.41 21.29
N TYR A 178 -10.79 12.46 21.43
CA TYR A 178 -11.66 11.31 21.18
C TYR A 178 -11.94 11.02 19.70
N LEU A 179 -11.56 11.91 18.77
CA LEU A 179 -11.69 11.69 17.33
C LEU A 179 -10.44 11.04 16.74
N HIS A 180 -9.23 11.44 17.16
CA HIS A 180 -8.01 10.98 16.48
C HIS A 180 -6.78 10.99 17.39
N LEU A 181 -5.83 10.07 17.19
CA LEU A 181 -4.62 10.01 18.02
C LEU A 181 -3.60 11.12 17.70
N GLY A 182 -3.25 11.34 16.44
CA GLY A 182 -2.21 12.30 16.03
C GLY A 182 -2.63 13.77 15.97
N LEU A 183 -3.64 14.12 15.16
CA LEU A 183 -3.96 15.52 14.83
C LEU A 183 -4.26 16.45 16.04
N PRO A 184 -4.86 16.00 17.16
CA PRO A 184 -5.07 16.87 18.33
C PRO A 184 -3.77 17.46 18.88
N TYR A 185 -2.64 16.77 18.76
CA TYR A 185 -1.34 17.31 19.20
C TYR A 185 -0.89 18.52 18.37
N VAL A 186 -1.27 18.60 17.08
CA VAL A 186 -1.04 19.78 16.23
C VAL A 186 -1.88 20.97 16.72
N ILE A 187 -3.11 20.71 17.17
CA ILE A 187 -4.01 21.72 17.74
C ILE A 187 -3.47 22.20 19.09
N ILE A 188 -3.05 21.28 19.95
CA ILE A 188 -2.42 21.59 21.25
C ILE A 188 -1.16 22.44 21.02
N LEU A 189 -0.32 22.08 20.06
CA LEU A 189 0.87 22.84 19.70
C LEU A 189 0.52 24.25 19.22
N SER A 190 -0.49 24.38 18.35
CA SER A 190 -0.97 25.68 17.87
C SER A 190 -1.45 26.58 19.02
N MET A 191 -2.25 26.01 19.94
CA MET A 191 -2.71 26.69 21.15
C MET A 191 -1.55 27.07 22.08
N PHE A 192 -0.58 26.18 22.26
CA PHE A 192 0.59 26.41 23.09
C PHE A 192 1.48 27.53 22.55
N ILE A 193 1.83 27.48 21.25
CA ILE A 193 2.61 28.54 20.58
C ILE A 193 1.89 29.88 20.72
N PHE A 194 0.58 29.93 20.47
CA PHE A 194 -0.21 31.15 20.64
C PHE A 194 -0.15 31.68 22.07
N SER A 195 -0.31 30.80 23.06
CA SER A 195 -0.34 31.16 24.48
C SER A 195 1.01 31.67 24.97
N VAL A 196 2.11 31.05 24.51
CA VAL A 196 3.49 31.45 24.84
C VAL A 196 3.83 32.78 24.17
N ILE A 197 3.57 32.94 22.88
CA ILE A 197 3.86 34.21 22.20
C ILE A 197 2.99 35.32 22.81
N SER A 198 1.74 35.06 23.16
CA SER A 198 0.85 36.05 23.78
C SER A 198 1.36 36.61 25.12
N LEU A 199 2.36 35.98 25.77
CA LEU A 199 2.98 36.47 27.00
C LEU A 199 3.56 37.88 26.88
N TYR A 200 3.94 38.33 25.67
CA TYR A 200 4.39 39.70 25.47
C TYR A 200 3.28 40.74 25.80
N LYS A 201 2.01 40.32 25.82
CA LYS A 201 0.84 41.18 26.06
C LYS A 201 0.00 40.76 27.27
N THR A 202 -0.18 39.46 27.50
CA THR A 202 -1.01 38.94 28.60
C THR A 202 -0.60 37.53 29.01
N ARG A 203 -0.70 37.21 30.31
CA ARG A 203 -0.49 35.86 30.86
C ARG A 203 -1.74 34.99 30.86
N GLU A 204 -2.90 35.57 30.55
CA GLU A 204 -4.19 34.90 30.71
C GLU A 204 -4.36 33.71 29.75
N TYR A 205 -3.82 33.79 28.53
CA TYR A 205 -3.90 32.68 27.57
C TYR A 205 -3.08 31.47 28.00
N LEU A 206 -1.94 31.66 28.66
CA LEU A 206 -1.15 30.54 29.20
C LEU A 206 -1.89 29.84 30.35
N LYS A 207 -2.50 30.61 31.26
CA LYS A 207 -3.35 30.05 32.32
C LYS A 207 -4.54 29.29 31.72
N GLN A 208 -5.20 29.87 30.72
CA GLN A 208 -6.31 29.23 30.02
C GLN A 208 -5.87 27.95 29.31
N ALA A 209 -4.72 27.94 28.62
CA ALA A 209 -4.18 26.75 27.97
C ALA A 209 -3.96 25.62 28.98
N GLY A 210 -3.41 25.92 30.16
CA GLY A 210 -3.25 24.94 31.24
C GLY A 210 -4.58 24.35 31.71
N ILE A 211 -5.60 25.18 31.91
CA ILE A 211 -6.95 24.72 32.31
C ILE A 211 -7.59 23.86 31.21
N VAL A 212 -7.59 24.35 29.97
CA VAL A 212 -8.21 23.69 28.83
C VAL A 212 -7.55 22.34 28.56
N LEU A 213 -6.21 22.29 28.51
CA LEU A 213 -5.46 21.06 28.30
C LEU A 213 -5.62 20.09 29.47
N GLY A 214 -5.47 20.57 30.71
CA GLY A 214 -5.58 19.73 31.90
C GLY A 214 -6.96 19.07 32.03
N ALA A 215 -8.03 19.84 31.82
CA ALA A 215 -9.39 19.31 31.85
C ALA A 215 -9.68 18.36 30.68
N ALA A 216 -9.23 18.67 29.46
CA ALA A 216 -9.43 17.79 28.31
C ALA A 216 -8.69 16.45 28.46
N VAL A 217 -7.46 16.46 28.97
CA VAL A 217 -6.69 15.24 29.28
C VAL A 217 -7.37 14.43 30.38
N LEU A 218 -7.88 15.09 31.42
CA LEU A 218 -8.62 14.41 32.49
C LEU A 218 -9.89 13.72 31.96
N LEU A 219 -10.62 14.36 31.06
CA LEU A 219 -11.82 13.78 30.43
C LEU A 219 -11.48 12.66 29.45
N PHE A 220 -10.32 12.74 28.77
CA PHE A 220 -9.82 11.70 27.86
C PHE A 220 -9.09 10.55 28.59
N LEU A 221 -8.92 10.65 29.91
CA LEU A 221 -8.16 9.69 30.73
C LEU A 221 -8.59 8.23 30.54
N PRO A 222 -9.90 7.88 30.43
CA PRO A 222 -10.30 6.49 30.20
C PRO A 222 -9.65 5.88 28.94
N TRP A 223 -9.56 6.65 27.86
CA TRP A 223 -8.95 6.18 26.61
C TRP A 223 -7.42 6.16 26.70
N ILE A 224 -6.82 7.09 27.44
CA ILE A 224 -5.37 7.06 27.74
C ILE A 224 -5.01 5.75 28.47
N ILE A 225 -5.80 5.35 29.47
CA ILE A 225 -5.59 4.10 30.21
C ILE A 225 -5.65 2.90 29.25
N HIS A 226 -6.63 2.88 28.34
CA HIS A 226 -6.76 1.84 27.32
C HIS A 226 -5.54 1.76 26.39
N ILE A 227 -5.09 2.90 25.86
CA ILE A 227 -3.88 2.96 25.01
C ILE A 227 -2.64 2.49 25.78
N VAL A 228 -2.45 2.95 27.02
CA VAL A 228 -1.27 2.59 27.83
C VAL A 228 -1.26 1.08 28.14
N ARG A 229 -2.44 0.48 28.38
CA ARG A 229 -2.57 -0.96 28.63
C ARG A 229 -2.10 -1.80 27.44
N TYR A 230 -2.31 -1.32 26.23
CA TYR A 230 -1.98 -2.04 24.98
C TYR A 230 -0.86 -1.38 24.18
N ARG A 231 -0.02 -0.56 24.81
CA ARG A 231 1.05 0.18 24.12
C ARG A 231 2.04 -0.71 23.37
N GLU A 232 2.22 -1.95 23.82
CA GLU A 232 3.11 -2.93 23.20
C GLU A 232 2.62 -3.41 21.82
N TRP A 233 1.34 -3.17 21.52
CA TRP A 233 0.75 -3.45 20.21
C TRP A 233 0.99 -2.32 19.22
N LEU A 234 1.46 -1.14 19.66
CA LEU A 234 1.71 0.00 18.80
C LEU A 234 3.11 -0.07 18.17
N ASN A 235 3.15 -0.40 16.89
CA ASN A 235 4.35 -0.37 16.08
C ASN A 235 4.46 0.98 15.37
N ALA A 236 5.34 1.84 15.88
CA ALA A 236 5.64 3.11 15.22
C ALA A 236 6.34 2.84 13.88
N GLY A 237 5.66 3.15 12.78
CA GLY A 237 6.29 3.17 11.45
C GLY A 237 7.50 4.11 11.45
N SER A 238 8.53 3.79 10.66
CA SER A 238 9.70 4.66 10.54
C SER A 238 9.25 6.07 10.10
N PRO A 239 9.65 7.14 10.81
CA PRO A 239 9.30 8.49 10.39
C PRO A 239 9.84 8.71 8.98
N GLY A 240 8.95 9.09 8.06
CA GLY A 240 9.33 9.43 6.70
C GLY A 240 10.36 10.55 6.68
N GLN A 241 11.29 10.52 5.73
CA GLN A 241 12.17 11.66 5.50
C GLN A 241 11.34 12.89 5.08
N LEU A 242 11.85 14.09 5.39
CA LEU A 242 11.27 15.35 4.94
C LEU A 242 11.17 15.38 3.41
N ASP A 243 9.97 15.18 2.88
CA ASP A 243 9.71 15.29 1.46
C ASP A 243 9.36 16.74 1.10
N VAL A 244 10.41 17.54 0.88
CA VAL A 244 10.29 18.95 0.45
C VAL A 244 9.58 19.06 -0.90
N SER A 245 9.67 18.04 -1.76
CA SER A 245 9.02 18.05 -3.07
C SER A 245 7.50 17.95 -2.94
N SER A 246 7.00 17.10 -2.04
CA SER A 246 5.57 17.00 -1.70
C SER A 246 4.99 18.27 -1.09
N PHE A 247 5.82 19.10 -0.43
CA PHE A 247 5.40 20.39 0.13
C PHE A 247 5.17 21.46 -0.96
N LEU A 248 5.99 21.46 -2.02
CA LEU A 248 5.90 22.42 -3.11
C LEU A 248 4.90 22.00 -4.20
N THR A 249 4.69 20.69 -4.35
CA THR A 249 3.76 20.14 -5.34
C THR A 249 2.31 20.39 -4.93
N GLY A 250 1.44 20.78 -5.86
CA GLY A 250 0.01 21.07 -5.63
C GLY A 250 -0.28 22.48 -5.11
N VAL A 251 0.73 23.32 -4.92
CA VAL A 251 0.54 24.70 -4.45
C VAL A 251 0.02 25.58 -5.60
N ASN A 252 -1.14 26.20 -5.41
CA ASN A 252 -1.65 27.22 -6.34
C ASN A 252 -0.80 28.50 -6.23
N VAL A 253 -0.20 28.93 -7.34
CA VAL A 253 0.73 30.07 -7.40
C VAL A 253 0.10 31.38 -6.92
N VAL A 254 -1.17 31.63 -7.28
CA VAL A 254 -1.89 32.85 -6.91
C VAL A 254 -2.22 32.82 -5.42
N THR A 255 -2.72 31.68 -4.92
CA THR A 255 -2.95 31.46 -3.49
C THR A 255 -1.66 31.65 -2.68
N PHE A 256 -0.54 31.14 -3.18
CA PHE A 256 0.76 31.28 -2.52
C PHE A 256 1.21 32.74 -2.42
N PHE A 257 1.06 33.53 -3.49
CA PHE A 257 1.36 34.97 -3.45
C PHE A 257 0.57 35.68 -2.35
N PHE A 258 -0.75 35.48 -2.30
CA PHE A 258 -1.59 36.08 -1.27
C PHE A 258 -1.30 35.53 0.13
N PHE A 259 -0.93 34.27 0.25
CA PHE A 259 -0.47 33.69 1.51
C PHE A 259 0.78 34.43 2.05
N ILE A 260 1.79 34.67 1.21
CA ILE A 260 3.00 35.41 1.62
C ILE A 260 2.65 36.84 2.06
N VAL A 261 1.86 37.56 1.26
CA VAL A 261 1.41 38.93 1.63
C VAL A 261 0.61 38.92 2.93
N GLY A 262 -0.24 37.91 3.12
CA GLY A 262 -1.02 37.70 4.33
C GLY A 262 -0.17 37.42 5.55
N ALA A 263 0.84 36.57 5.43
CA ALA A 263 1.77 36.24 6.50
C ALA A 263 2.56 37.48 6.95
N ILE A 264 3.12 38.24 6.00
CA ILE A 264 3.80 39.51 6.28
C ILE A 264 2.84 40.49 6.98
N SER A 265 1.62 40.64 6.45
CA SER A 265 0.59 41.51 7.05
C SER A 265 0.23 41.08 8.47
N CYS A 266 0.17 39.77 8.75
CA CYS A 266 -0.09 39.24 10.07
C CYS A 266 1.06 39.54 11.03
N ILE A 267 2.33 39.38 10.59
CA ILE A 267 3.51 39.70 11.40
C ILE A 267 3.51 41.18 11.79
N ASP A 268 3.23 42.07 10.84
CA ASP A 268 3.18 43.52 11.10
C ASP A 268 2.06 43.90 12.08
N ARG A 269 0.88 43.30 11.89
CA ARG A 269 -0.32 43.61 12.69
C ARG A 269 -0.34 42.85 14.03
N ALA A 270 0.44 41.77 14.17
CA ALA A 270 0.55 40.95 15.38
C ALA A 270 1.02 41.76 16.59
N LYS A 271 1.87 42.77 16.39
CA LYS A 271 2.32 43.69 17.45
C LYS A 271 1.16 44.47 18.09
N LYS A 272 0.05 44.66 17.37
CA LYS A 272 -1.10 45.47 17.79
C LYS A 272 -2.26 44.61 18.30
N ASP A 273 -2.56 43.51 17.62
CA ASP A 273 -3.72 42.66 17.91
C ASP A 273 -3.35 41.16 17.90
N LEU A 274 -3.66 40.47 19.00
CA LEU A 274 -3.31 39.07 19.23
C LEU A 274 -4.01 38.11 18.26
N LYS A 275 -5.11 38.51 17.61
CA LYS A 275 -5.76 37.61 16.63
C LYS A 275 -4.87 37.26 15.43
N TYR A 276 -3.92 38.13 15.08
CA TYR A 276 -2.95 37.83 14.02
C TYR A 276 -1.88 36.86 14.52
N VAL A 277 -1.50 36.95 15.80
CA VAL A 277 -0.64 35.95 16.45
C VAL A 277 -1.33 34.59 16.43
N LEU A 278 -2.62 34.53 16.76
CA LEU A 278 -3.41 33.29 16.77
C LEU A 278 -3.33 32.52 15.45
N VAL A 279 -3.59 33.20 14.33
CA VAL A 279 -3.56 32.55 13.01
C VAL A 279 -2.13 32.15 12.60
N LEU A 280 -1.12 32.97 12.92
CA LEU A 280 0.30 32.62 12.69
C LEU A 280 0.74 31.40 13.51
N SER A 281 0.32 31.32 14.77
CA SER A 281 0.60 30.18 15.65
C SER A 281 -0.07 28.90 15.14
N ALA A 282 -1.28 29.01 14.58
CA ALA A 282 -1.96 27.90 13.95
C ALA A 282 -1.23 27.42 12.68
N VAL A 283 -0.74 28.32 11.82
CA VAL A 283 0.13 27.93 10.69
C VAL A 283 1.39 27.22 11.21
N ALA A 284 2.05 27.78 12.23
CA ALA A 284 3.27 27.22 12.80
C ALA A 284 3.06 25.81 13.36
N GLY A 285 1.94 25.54 14.04
CA GLY A 285 1.61 24.20 14.52
C GLY A 285 1.48 23.19 13.37
N PHE A 286 0.81 23.57 12.29
CA PHE A 286 0.63 22.72 11.11
C PHE A 286 1.93 22.48 10.32
N LEU A 287 2.99 23.25 10.52
CA LEU A 287 4.29 22.95 9.89
C LEU A 287 4.87 21.61 10.38
N VAL A 288 4.49 21.11 11.56
CA VAL A 288 4.97 19.81 12.06
C VAL A 288 4.49 18.65 11.19
N ILE A 289 3.32 18.76 10.56
CA ILE A 289 2.83 17.73 9.64
C ILE A 289 3.35 17.91 8.21
N ALA A 290 4.18 18.93 7.93
CA ALA A 290 4.85 19.08 6.63
C ALA A 290 5.82 17.92 6.34
N THR A 291 6.36 17.28 7.38
CA THR A 291 7.15 16.04 7.28
C THR A 291 6.33 14.84 6.77
N TYR A 292 5.00 14.91 6.84
CA TYR A 292 4.08 13.86 6.39
C TYR A 292 3.52 14.11 4.98
N GLY A 293 4.21 14.92 4.17
CA GLY A 293 3.96 15.12 2.74
C GLY A 293 2.51 15.51 2.43
N TRP A 294 1.77 14.63 1.75
CA TRP A 294 0.38 14.84 1.34
C TRP A 294 -0.57 15.21 2.50
N ARG A 295 -0.32 14.72 3.74
CA ARG A 295 -1.17 15.08 4.89
C ARG A 295 -1.16 16.58 5.20
N TYR A 296 -0.06 17.29 4.94
CA TYR A 296 -0.03 18.75 5.06
C TYR A 296 -1.00 19.42 4.09
N ARG A 297 -1.05 18.96 2.84
CA ARG A 297 -1.93 19.51 1.79
C ARG A 297 -3.41 19.28 2.08
N MET A 298 -3.74 18.23 2.82
CA MET A 298 -5.12 17.92 3.21
C MET A 298 -5.58 18.71 4.43
N HIS A 299 -4.71 18.93 5.41
CA HIS A 299 -5.11 19.49 6.70
C HIS A 299 -4.81 20.98 6.85
N SER A 300 -3.67 21.48 6.35
CA SER A 300 -3.28 22.90 6.49
C SER A 300 -4.14 23.93 5.75
N PRO A 301 -4.87 23.61 4.65
CA PRO A 301 -5.70 24.60 3.95
C PRO A 301 -6.71 25.31 4.84
N ILE A 302 -7.21 24.66 5.89
CA ILE A 302 -8.17 25.24 6.84
C ILE A 302 -7.71 26.56 7.46
N ILE A 303 -6.40 26.72 7.68
CA ILE A 303 -5.83 27.94 8.26
C ILE A 303 -5.06 28.76 7.23
N ASN A 304 -4.43 28.11 6.25
CA ASN A 304 -3.72 28.79 5.17
C ASN A 304 -4.68 29.66 4.34
N CYS A 305 -5.93 29.24 4.16
CA CYS A 305 -6.95 30.05 3.49
C CYS A 305 -7.24 31.36 4.24
N VAL A 306 -7.17 31.37 5.58
CA VAL A 306 -7.39 32.58 6.39
C VAL A 306 -6.26 33.58 6.21
N ILE A 307 -5.00 33.11 6.26
CA ILE A 307 -3.84 33.97 5.97
C ILE A 307 -3.94 34.53 4.54
N THR A 308 -4.28 33.68 3.57
CA THR A 308 -4.48 34.09 2.18
C THR A 308 -5.58 35.16 2.07
N GLY A 309 -6.71 35.00 2.75
CA GLY A 309 -7.80 35.98 2.79
C GLY A 309 -7.39 37.32 3.42
N ILE A 310 -6.47 37.31 4.40
CA ILE A 310 -5.88 38.54 4.96
C ILE A 310 -4.95 39.20 3.93
N GLY A 311 -4.13 38.42 3.22
CA GLY A 311 -3.28 38.95 2.16
C GLY A 311 -4.08 39.57 1.01
N PHE A 312 -5.14 38.90 0.60
CA PHE A 312 -6.11 39.40 -0.37
C PHE A 312 -6.71 40.74 0.07
N GLU A 313 -7.15 40.83 1.33
CA GLU A 313 -7.65 42.08 1.92
C GLU A 313 -6.60 43.21 1.92
N THR A 314 -5.35 42.91 2.28
CA THR A 314 -4.26 43.89 2.29
C THR A 314 -4.02 44.46 0.90
N VAL A 315 -3.93 43.60 -0.12
CA VAL A 315 -3.72 44.03 -1.51
C VAL A 315 -4.93 44.83 -2.01
N TYR A 316 -6.14 44.33 -1.75
CA TYR A 316 -7.38 45.02 -2.12
C TYR A 316 -7.42 46.45 -1.58
N ARG A 317 -7.16 46.62 -0.27
CA ARG A 317 -7.18 47.94 0.35
C ARG A 317 -6.17 48.88 -0.28
N LYS A 318 -4.94 48.41 -0.50
CA LYS A 318 -3.87 49.21 -1.10
C LYS A 318 -4.22 49.68 -2.51
N ILE A 319 -4.80 48.81 -3.34
CA ILE A 319 -5.26 49.17 -4.68
C ILE A 319 -6.46 50.12 -4.61
N SER A 320 -7.47 49.79 -3.80
CA SER A 320 -8.71 50.58 -3.69
C SER A 320 -8.47 52.01 -3.18
N SER A 321 -7.44 52.22 -2.34
CA SER A 321 -7.04 53.56 -1.89
C SER A 321 -6.34 54.40 -2.97
N SER A 322 -5.78 53.77 -4.00
CA SER A 322 -5.01 54.43 -5.06
C SER A 322 -5.81 54.68 -6.33
N VAL A 323 -6.97 54.04 -6.50
CA VAL A 323 -7.77 54.11 -7.73
C VAL A 323 -8.98 55.03 -7.51
N VAL A 324 -9.13 56.05 -8.38
CA VAL A 324 -10.23 57.05 -8.35
C VAL A 324 -11.63 56.40 -8.42
N ASN A 325 -11.73 55.18 -8.97
CA ASN A 325 -12.99 54.46 -9.15
C ASN A 325 -13.00 53.11 -8.41
N TYR A 326 -13.18 53.17 -7.08
CA TYR A 326 -13.20 52.01 -6.18
C TYR A 326 -14.15 50.87 -6.62
N ARG A 327 -15.22 51.19 -7.35
CA ARG A 327 -16.17 50.20 -7.90
C ARG A 327 -15.53 49.33 -8.99
N LYS A 328 -14.68 49.90 -9.85
CA LYS A 328 -13.96 49.16 -10.90
C LYS A 328 -12.88 48.28 -10.29
N ALA A 329 -12.16 48.77 -9.28
CA ALA A 329 -11.19 47.96 -8.52
C ALA A 329 -11.88 46.78 -7.83
N GLY A 330 -13.04 47.01 -7.17
CA GLY A 330 -13.86 45.95 -6.59
C GLY A 330 -14.32 44.90 -7.61
N ALA A 331 -14.80 45.32 -8.77
CA ALA A 331 -15.24 44.39 -9.82
C ALA A 331 -14.09 43.54 -10.38
N VAL A 332 -12.93 44.13 -10.68
CA VAL A 332 -11.74 43.39 -11.15
C VAL A 332 -11.23 42.42 -10.09
N PHE A 333 -11.26 42.82 -8.81
CA PHE A 333 -10.79 41.97 -7.72
C PHE A 333 -11.74 40.82 -7.41
N LEU A 334 -13.06 41.01 -7.55
CA LEU A 334 -14.06 39.94 -7.51
C LEU A 334 -13.94 39.01 -8.74
N LEU A 335 -13.62 39.56 -9.91
CA LEU A 335 -13.35 38.77 -11.11
C LEU A 335 -12.07 37.91 -10.96
N LEU A 336 -11.09 38.31 -10.13
CA LEU A 336 -9.91 37.48 -9.80
C LEU A 336 -10.25 36.29 -8.89
N LEU A 337 -11.32 36.36 -8.10
CA LEU A 337 -11.78 35.21 -7.30
C LEU A 337 -12.36 34.09 -8.17
N ILE A 338 -12.86 34.40 -9.38
CA ILE A 338 -13.42 33.42 -10.31
C ILE A 338 -12.34 32.45 -10.83
N PRO A 339 -11.21 32.87 -11.44
CA PRO A 339 -10.14 31.96 -11.83
C PRO A 339 -9.55 31.24 -10.61
N LEU A 340 -9.35 31.93 -9.48
CA LEU A 340 -8.94 31.29 -8.21
C LEU A 340 -9.88 30.15 -7.78
N GLY A 341 -11.19 30.28 -8.02
CA GLY A 341 -12.21 29.29 -7.69
C GLY A 341 -12.55 28.29 -8.80
N THR A 342 -12.00 28.43 -10.02
CA THR A 342 -12.32 27.55 -11.17
C THR A 342 -11.11 26.78 -11.70
N TYR A 343 -9.94 27.44 -11.75
CA TYR A 343 -8.71 26.86 -12.29
C TYR A 343 -7.51 27.24 -11.42
N SER A 344 -6.84 26.25 -10.87
CA SER A 344 -5.60 26.42 -10.12
C SER A 344 -4.41 26.13 -11.01
N LEU A 345 -3.49 27.09 -11.14
CA LEU A 345 -2.16 26.82 -11.70
C LEU A 345 -1.30 26.23 -10.57
N VAL A 346 -1.06 24.92 -10.63
CA VAL A 346 -0.34 24.17 -9.59
C VAL A 346 1.02 23.72 -10.09
N VAL A 347 1.99 23.72 -9.18
CA VAL A 347 3.29 23.08 -9.40
C VAL A 347 3.10 21.57 -9.33
N ALA A 348 3.37 20.84 -10.39
CA ALA A 348 3.24 19.39 -10.46
C ALA A 348 4.62 18.73 -10.50
N HIS A 349 4.72 17.57 -9.84
CA HIS A 349 5.87 16.69 -9.92
C HIS A 349 5.41 15.38 -10.55
N GLU A 350 5.97 15.03 -11.71
CA GLU A 350 5.74 13.70 -12.28
C GLU A 350 6.51 12.69 -11.45
N SER A 351 5.82 12.02 -10.53
CA SER A 351 6.37 10.83 -9.90
C SER A 351 6.44 9.73 -10.96
N PRO A 352 7.60 9.08 -11.16
CA PRO A 352 7.70 7.91 -12.03
C PRO A 352 6.85 6.71 -11.54
N PHE A 353 6.23 6.82 -10.36
CA PHE A 353 5.34 5.81 -9.76
C PHE A 353 3.86 6.21 -9.74
N ALA A 354 3.47 7.32 -10.39
CA ALA A 354 2.04 7.56 -10.60
C ALA A 354 1.49 6.42 -11.46
N PRO A 355 0.51 5.62 -10.99
CA PRO A 355 -0.11 4.63 -11.85
C PRO A 355 -0.74 5.40 -13.00
N GLY A 356 -0.18 5.25 -14.19
CA GLY A 356 -0.84 5.69 -15.40
C GLY A 356 -2.24 5.06 -15.45
N PRO A 357 -3.22 5.66 -16.15
CA PRO A 357 -4.43 4.93 -16.47
C PRO A 357 -3.99 3.60 -17.07
N SER A 358 -4.36 2.49 -16.41
CA SER A 358 -4.04 1.15 -16.89
C SER A 358 -4.31 1.13 -18.38
N PRO A 359 -3.32 0.80 -19.24
CA PRO A 359 -3.59 0.72 -20.66
C PRO A 359 -4.76 -0.25 -20.77
N GLN A 360 -5.89 0.22 -21.31
CA GLN A 360 -7.00 -0.65 -21.62
C GLN A 360 -6.42 -1.72 -22.54
N LEU A 361 -6.10 -2.87 -21.97
CA LEU A 361 -5.68 -4.05 -22.70
C LEU A 361 -6.87 -4.36 -23.58
N ARG A 362 -6.75 -3.97 -24.85
CA ARG A 362 -7.66 -4.36 -25.89
C ARG A 362 -7.46 -5.87 -26.01
N VAL A 363 -8.23 -6.63 -25.22
CA VAL A 363 -8.29 -8.08 -25.31
C VAL A 363 -8.74 -8.38 -26.73
N GLN A 364 -7.79 -8.67 -27.62
CA GLN A 364 -8.09 -9.41 -28.82
C GLN A 364 -8.43 -10.81 -28.33
N THR A 365 -9.73 -11.08 -28.23
CA THR A 365 -10.26 -12.41 -27.94
C THR A 365 -9.79 -13.35 -29.05
N PRO A 366 -8.95 -14.35 -28.79
CA PRO A 366 -8.66 -15.37 -29.79
C PRO A 366 -9.91 -16.25 -29.92
N GLY A 367 -10.49 -16.25 -31.12
CA GLY A 367 -11.50 -17.18 -31.64
C GLY A 367 -12.30 -18.02 -30.63
N LEU A 368 -13.37 -17.45 -30.08
CA LEU A 368 -14.50 -18.25 -29.61
C LEU A 368 -15.26 -18.74 -30.85
N GLN A 369 -15.06 -20.02 -31.17
CA GLN A 369 -15.88 -20.73 -32.15
C GLN A 369 -17.35 -20.63 -31.71
N SER A 370 -18.13 -19.93 -32.51
CA SER A 370 -19.58 -19.81 -32.35
C SER A 370 -20.22 -21.20 -32.45
N PHE A 371 -20.94 -21.62 -31.42
CA PHE A 371 -21.95 -22.67 -31.55
C PHE A 371 -23.01 -22.22 -32.57
N GLN A 372 -22.99 -22.82 -33.76
CA GLN A 372 -24.01 -22.61 -34.79
C GLN A 372 -25.30 -23.36 -34.41
N ARG A 373 -26.43 -22.65 -34.40
CA ARG A 373 -27.77 -23.25 -34.51
C ARG A 373 -27.93 -23.85 -35.91
N PRO A 374 -28.64 -24.99 -36.07
CA PRO A 374 -28.91 -25.55 -37.37
C PRO A 374 -29.97 -24.72 -38.11
N GLN A 375 -29.66 -24.31 -39.35
CA GLN A 375 -30.64 -23.79 -40.30
C GLN A 375 -30.82 -24.77 -41.47
N VAL A 376 -32.09 -24.92 -41.85
CA VAL A 376 -32.67 -25.75 -42.91
C VAL A 376 -32.22 -25.26 -44.30
N PRO A 377 -32.02 -26.15 -45.30
CA PRO A 377 -31.37 -25.80 -46.56
C PRO A 377 -32.35 -25.29 -47.62
N GLN A 378 -31.91 -24.34 -48.44
CA GLN A 378 -32.39 -24.13 -49.81
C GLN A 378 -31.28 -23.63 -50.75
N PRO A 379 -31.41 -23.84 -52.08
CA PRO A 379 -30.30 -24.21 -52.94
C PRO A 379 -29.89 -23.15 -53.97
N GLY A 380 -28.66 -23.29 -54.47
CA GLY A 380 -28.26 -22.93 -55.84
C GLY A 380 -27.62 -21.55 -56.02
N ASN A 381 -26.29 -21.51 -56.21
CA ASN A 381 -25.73 -21.30 -57.56
C ASN A 381 -24.20 -21.45 -57.57
N THR A 382 -23.75 -22.07 -58.66
CA THR A 382 -22.39 -22.32 -59.10
C THR A 382 -21.71 -21.06 -59.63
N ASP A 383 -20.40 -20.90 -59.38
CA ASP A 383 -19.33 -21.05 -60.40
C ASP A 383 -17.99 -20.39 -59.96
N GLN A 384 -16.90 -21.18 -60.10
CA GLN A 384 -15.57 -20.88 -60.68
C GLN A 384 -14.79 -19.61 -60.22
N ALA A 385 -13.46 -19.56 -60.04
CA ALA A 385 -12.34 -20.51 -60.09
C ALA A 385 -11.06 -19.79 -59.56
N ALA A 386 -10.17 -20.55 -58.90
CA ALA A 386 -8.68 -20.52 -58.90
C ALA A 386 -7.81 -19.24 -58.63
N PRO A 387 -6.54 -19.43 -58.18
CA PRO A 387 -5.79 -18.60 -57.20
C PRO A 387 -4.68 -17.73 -57.88
N PRO A 388 -3.81 -16.90 -57.24
CA PRO A 388 -2.86 -17.25 -56.16
C PRO A 388 -2.40 -16.11 -55.20
N GLY A 389 -1.50 -16.43 -54.25
CA GLY A 389 -0.47 -15.47 -53.79
C GLY A 389 -0.33 -15.27 -52.28
N LEU A 390 0.46 -16.13 -51.63
CA LEU A 390 1.11 -15.79 -50.36
C LEU A 390 2.15 -14.68 -50.60
N GLN A 391 1.96 -13.51 -49.97
CA GLN A 391 3.02 -12.54 -49.74
C GLN A 391 3.17 -12.32 -48.23
N SER A 392 4.27 -12.86 -47.71
CA SER A 392 4.81 -12.59 -46.38
C SER A 392 5.43 -11.19 -46.36
N ASN A 393 4.75 -10.21 -45.78
CA ASN A 393 5.36 -8.94 -45.40
C ASN A 393 6.01 -9.08 -44.02
N ILE A 394 7.31 -9.39 -44.00
CA ILE A 394 8.17 -9.24 -42.82
C ILE A 394 8.71 -7.80 -42.87
N GLN A 395 8.27 -6.95 -41.95
CA GLN A 395 8.96 -5.69 -41.64
C GLN A 395 10.18 -6.01 -40.76
N PRO A 396 11.36 -5.42 -41.02
CA PRO A 396 12.53 -5.60 -40.17
C PRO A 396 12.37 -4.82 -38.86
N LEU A 397 12.56 -5.51 -37.73
CA LEU A 397 12.69 -4.88 -36.40
C LEU A 397 13.86 -3.87 -36.41
N GLN A 398 13.58 -2.68 -35.88
CA GLN A 398 14.58 -1.68 -35.56
C GLN A 398 15.62 -2.26 -34.59
N LYS A 399 16.90 -2.06 -34.93
CA LYS A 399 18.06 -2.37 -34.08
C LYS A 399 17.99 -1.56 -32.78
N ASP A 400 17.86 -2.25 -31.66
CA ASP A 400 18.08 -1.69 -30.32
C ASP A 400 19.53 -1.20 -30.18
N GLN A 401 19.66 0.06 -29.76
CA GLN A 401 20.93 0.62 -29.32
C GLN A 401 21.24 0.19 -27.88
N PRO A 402 22.52 -0.06 -27.53
CA PRO A 402 22.91 -0.58 -26.23
C PRO A 402 22.73 0.48 -25.12
N ARG A 403 21.97 0.13 -24.08
CA ARG A 403 21.87 0.89 -22.84
C ARG A 403 23.23 0.88 -22.12
N ARG A 404 23.83 2.05 -21.93
CA ARG A 404 25.00 2.26 -21.07
C ARG A 404 24.56 2.19 -19.59
N PRO A 405 25.33 1.52 -18.71
CA PRO A 405 25.13 1.59 -17.28
C PRO A 405 25.88 2.79 -16.70
N GLY A 406 25.23 3.52 -15.80
CA GLY A 406 25.87 4.48 -14.90
C GLY A 406 25.77 5.95 -15.32
N SER A 407 24.78 6.66 -14.80
CA SER A 407 24.89 8.10 -14.54
C SER A 407 23.92 8.52 -13.43
N SER A 408 24.52 8.98 -12.32
CA SER A 408 24.10 10.12 -11.49
C SER A 408 22.62 10.33 -11.18
N LEU A 409 22.31 10.39 -9.87
CA LEU A 409 21.29 11.24 -9.24
C LEU A 409 20.71 12.32 -10.18
N SER A 410 19.65 11.98 -10.92
CA SER A 410 18.79 12.95 -11.58
C SER A 410 17.78 13.46 -10.54
N LEU A 411 18.27 14.22 -9.55
CA LEU A 411 17.46 14.82 -8.47
C LEU A 411 16.59 16.00 -8.95
N LEU A 412 16.45 16.17 -10.26
CA LEU A 412 15.61 17.17 -10.90
C LEU A 412 14.78 16.49 -11.99
N SER A 413 13.83 15.65 -11.58
CA SER A 413 12.64 15.40 -12.41
C SER A 413 11.96 16.74 -12.70
N GLU A 414 11.45 16.90 -13.93
CA GLU A 414 10.92 18.17 -14.40
C GLU A 414 9.74 18.63 -13.55
N VAL A 415 9.91 19.76 -12.87
CA VAL A 415 8.80 20.48 -12.22
C VAL A 415 7.98 21.15 -13.31
N THR A 416 6.74 20.73 -13.49
CA THR A 416 5.85 21.28 -14.53
C THR A 416 4.73 22.12 -13.90
N LEU A 417 4.25 23.12 -14.63
CA LEU A 417 3.05 23.86 -14.23
C LEU A 417 1.82 23.22 -14.88
N ARG A 418 0.86 22.79 -14.07
CA ARG A 418 -0.37 22.17 -14.53
C ARG A 418 -1.59 23.01 -14.15
N VAL A 419 -2.55 23.11 -15.06
CA VAL A 419 -3.87 23.66 -14.74
C VAL A 419 -4.72 22.54 -14.13
N GLN A 420 -5.18 22.76 -12.90
CA GLN A 420 -6.07 21.88 -12.16
C GLN A 420 -7.45 22.53 -12.06
N THR A 421 -8.51 21.74 -12.26
CA THR A 421 -9.90 22.15 -12.08
C THR A 421 -10.26 22.24 -10.60
N SER A 422 -11.17 23.15 -10.25
CA SER A 422 -11.65 23.26 -8.87
C SER A 422 -12.61 22.12 -8.51
N PRO A 423 -12.77 21.82 -7.20
CA PRO A 423 -13.73 20.83 -6.73
C PRO A 423 -15.14 21.03 -7.25
N LEU A 424 -15.66 22.27 -7.22
CA LEU A 424 -17.00 22.56 -7.74
C LEU A 424 -17.13 22.20 -9.23
N LEU A 425 -16.12 22.52 -10.04
CA LEU A 425 -16.14 22.19 -11.47
C LEU A 425 -16.03 20.68 -11.69
N ASP A 426 -15.19 20.00 -10.91
CA ASP A 426 -15.06 18.53 -10.92
C ASP A 426 -16.40 17.85 -10.57
N MET A 427 -17.08 18.35 -9.53
CA MET A 427 -18.40 17.88 -9.11
C MET A 427 -19.45 18.07 -10.22
N LEU A 428 -19.53 19.26 -10.81
CA LEU A 428 -20.44 19.56 -11.92
C LEU A 428 -20.15 18.72 -13.16
N ASN A 429 -18.87 18.47 -13.47
CA ASN A 429 -18.48 17.59 -14.56
C ASN A 429 -18.91 16.13 -14.30
N SER A 430 -18.84 15.68 -13.04
CA SER A 430 -19.30 14.34 -12.63
C SER A 430 -20.80 14.19 -12.84
N LEU A 431 -21.59 15.18 -12.39
CA LEU A 431 -23.04 15.24 -12.62
C LEU A 431 -23.39 15.25 -14.11
N ARG A 432 -22.65 16.02 -14.91
CA ARG A 432 -22.87 16.10 -16.36
C ARG A 432 -22.55 14.79 -17.09
N THR A 433 -21.50 14.10 -16.68
CA THR A 433 -21.00 12.91 -17.39
C THR A 433 -21.54 11.60 -16.84
N GLY A 434 -22.13 11.62 -15.63
CA GLY A 434 -22.50 10.42 -14.88
C GLY A 434 -21.30 9.60 -14.40
N ARG A 435 -20.08 10.14 -14.53
CA ARG A 435 -18.84 9.43 -14.16
C ARG A 435 -18.31 9.97 -12.85
N ARG A 436 -17.87 9.05 -11.98
CA ARG A 436 -17.07 9.40 -10.80
C ARG A 436 -15.76 10.04 -11.25
N LEU A 437 -15.26 10.96 -10.44
CA LEU A 437 -13.92 11.51 -10.64
C LEU A 437 -12.91 10.37 -10.50
N PRO A 438 -12.06 10.11 -11.51
CA PRO A 438 -11.02 9.11 -11.36
C PRO A 438 -10.08 9.53 -10.24
N ARG A 439 -9.98 8.70 -9.21
CA ARG A 439 -9.12 8.92 -8.03
C ARG A 439 -8.26 7.69 -7.78
N VAL A 440 -7.16 7.91 -7.09
CA VAL A 440 -6.14 6.88 -6.80
C VAL A 440 -6.70 5.74 -5.94
N TRP A 441 -7.73 6.03 -5.13
CA TRP A 441 -8.28 5.10 -4.14
C TRP A 441 -9.80 5.04 -4.25
N GLN A 442 -10.28 4.26 -5.21
CA GLN A 442 -11.70 3.95 -5.38
C GLN A 442 -11.87 2.43 -5.43
N ILE A 443 -12.49 1.88 -4.41
CA ILE A 443 -12.79 0.46 -4.22
C ILE A 443 -14.11 0.13 -4.93
N THR A 444 -15.13 0.97 -4.79
CA THR A 444 -16.47 0.75 -5.37
C THR A 444 -16.40 0.65 -6.89
N ASN A 445 -16.73 -0.53 -7.39
CA ASN A 445 -16.94 -0.79 -8.81
C ASN A 445 -17.87 -2.01 -8.98
N PRO A 446 -18.48 -2.18 -10.17
CA PRO A 446 -19.43 -3.27 -10.40
C PRO A 446 -18.86 -4.69 -10.21
N GLU A 447 -17.55 -4.88 -10.31
CA GLU A 447 -16.91 -6.17 -10.07
C GLU A 447 -16.80 -6.48 -8.57
N ILE A 448 -16.59 -5.47 -7.72
CA ILE A 448 -16.63 -5.63 -6.26
C ILE A 448 -18.04 -5.95 -5.77
N ASP A 449 -19.09 -5.35 -6.34
CA ASP A 449 -20.47 -5.66 -5.96
C ASP A 449 -20.84 -7.13 -6.29
N LYS A 450 -20.35 -7.63 -7.43
CA LYS A 450 -20.46 -9.05 -7.80
C LYS A 450 -19.67 -9.94 -6.85
N LEU A 451 -18.45 -9.54 -6.46
CA LEU A 451 -17.63 -10.25 -5.50
C LEU A 451 -18.34 -10.35 -4.13
N ILE A 452 -18.88 -9.26 -3.61
CA ILE A 452 -19.67 -9.24 -2.36
C ILE A 452 -20.83 -10.23 -2.44
N SER A 453 -21.60 -10.15 -3.53
CA SER A 453 -22.75 -11.05 -3.76
C SER A 453 -22.31 -12.51 -3.81
N TRP A 454 -21.18 -12.79 -4.46
CA TRP A 454 -20.60 -14.13 -4.53
C TRP A 454 -20.17 -14.62 -3.14
N ILE A 455 -19.48 -13.81 -2.35
CA ILE A 455 -19.05 -14.17 -0.99
C ILE A 455 -20.27 -14.53 -0.14
N ILE A 456 -21.28 -13.66 -0.13
CA ILE A 456 -22.50 -13.87 0.66
C ILE A 456 -23.17 -15.21 0.31
N ALA A 457 -23.21 -15.56 -0.98
CA ALA A 457 -23.88 -16.76 -1.47
C ALA A 457 -23.05 -18.05 -1.33
N ASN A 458 -21.71 -17.96 -1.27
CA ASN A 458 -20.82 -19.12 -1.36
C ASN A 458 -19.97 -19.38 -0.11
N THR A 459 -20.01 -18.51 0.89
CA THR A 459 -19.24 -18.69 2.13
C THR A 459 -20.14 -18.74 3.36
N SER A 460 -19.68 -19.46 4.39
CA SER A 460 -20.34 -19.44 5.70
C SER A 460 -20.21 -18.06 6.37
N PRO A 461 -21.12 -17.67 7.28
CA PRO A 461 -20.97 -16.45 8.07
C PRO A 461 -19.70 -16.42 8.93
N ASP A 462 -19.23 -17.59 9.37
CA ASP A 462 -18.03 -17.73 10.20
C ASP A 462 -16.72 -17.71 9.40
N GLU A 463 -16.80 -17.72 8.05
CA GLU A 463 -15.66 -17.72 7.15
C GLU A 463 -14.78 -16.50 7.37
N ILE A 464 -13.46 -16.72 7.39
CA ILE A 464 -12.46 -15.64 7.42
C ILE A 464 -11.97 -15.44 5.99
N LEU A 465 -12.06 -14.20 5.51
CA LEU A 465 -11.52 -13.83 4.20
C LEU A 465 -10.05 -13.45 4.34
N HIS A 466 -9.23 -14.01 3.46
CA HIS A 466 -7.79 -13.82 3.44
C HIS A 466 -7.38 -12.86 2.32
N LEU A 467 -6.86 -11.68 2.66
CA LEU A 467 -6.42 -10.72 1.64
C LEU A 467 -5.31 -9.78 2.12
N ASP A 468 -4.53 -9.24 1.17
CA ASP A 468 -3.39 -8.37 1.50
C ASP A 468 -3.75 -6.88 1.55
N ASN A 469 -4.85 -6.48 0.94
CA ASN A 469 -5.26 -5.08 0.83
C ASN A 469 -6.17 -4.72 1.99
N GLY A 470 -5.66 -3.95 2.96
CA GLY A 470 -6.39 -3.63 4.19
C GLY A 470 -7.69 -2.87 3.94
N MET A 471 -7.71 -1.92 3.01
CA MET A 471 -8.92 -1.13 2.72
C MET A 471 -10.02 -1.99 2.06
N LEU A 472 -9.62 -2.89 1.15
CA LEU A 472 -10.55 -3.85 0.57
C LEU A 472 -11.06 -4.83 1.64
N ALA A 473 -10.23 -5.21 2.62
CA ALA A 473 -10.63 -6.05 3.75
C ALA A 473 -11.74 -5.37 4.56
N ASP A 474 -11.53 -4.12 4.96
CA ASP A 474 -12.52 -3.37 5.73
C ASP A 474 -13.83 -3.20 4.95
N TYR A 475 -13.73 -2.95 3.65
CA TYR A 475 -14.90 -2.85 2.76
C TYR A 475 -15.65 -4.18 2.65
N LEU A 476 -14.95 -5.30 2.42
CA LEU A 476 -15.59 -6.61 2.33
C LEU A 476 -16.19 -7.05 3.67
N ALA A 477 -15.51 -6.79 4.79
CA ALA A 477 -16.06 -7.07 6.12
C ALA A 477 -17.35 -6.29 6.37
N LEU A 478 -17.39 -5.01 5.99
CA LEU A 478 -18.56 -4.14 6.15
C LEU A 478 -19.80 -4.67 5.43
N PHE A 479 -19.66 -5.15 4.18
CA PHE A 479 -20.80 -5.53 3.34
C PHE A 479 -21.11 -7.02 3.33
N THR A 480 -20.15 -7.88 3.70
CA THR A 480 -20.38 -9.33 3.74
C THR A 480 -20.58 -9.84 5.15
N GLU A 481 -20.27 -9.05 6.19
CA GLU A 481 -20.25 -9.48 7.61
C GLU A 481 -19.23 -10.59 7.91
N ARG A 482 -18.41 -10.99 6.94
CA ARG A 482 -17.33 -11.96 7.15
C ARG A 482 -16.14 -11.23 7.78
N ARG A 483 -15.45 -11.91 8.67
CA ARG A 483 -14.23 -11.39 9.28
C ARG A 483 -13.08 -11.47 8.28
N THR A 484 -12.09 -10.61 8.44
CA THR A 484 -10.90 -10.57 7.59
C THR A 484 -9.65 -10.75 8.42
N ASP A 485 -8.60 -11.30 7.81
CA ASP A 485 -7.30 -11.46 8.46
C ASP A 485 -6.35 -10.26 8.27
N ALA A 486 -6.84 -9.23 7.59
CA ALA A 486 -6.16 -7.98 7.31
C ALA A 486 -7.11 -6.81 7.50
N GLY A 487 -6.53 -5.61 7.47
CA GLY A 487 -7.27 -4.36 7.66
C GLY A 487 -6.36 -3.13 7.62
N MET A 488 -6.92 -1.93 7.60
CA MET A 488 -6.18 -0.70 7.28
C MET A 488 -5.16 -0.29 8.37
N TYR A 489 -5.47 -0.49 9.65
CA TYR A 489 -4.70 0.11 10.77
C TYR A 489 -3.49 -0.72 11.24
N ARG A 490 -2.55 -1.03 10.33
CA ARG A 490 -1.44 -1.98 10.55
C ARG A 490 -0.50 -1.66 11.71
N GLU A 491 -0.52 -0.42 12.20
CA GLU A 491 0.27 0.04 13.34
C GLU A 491 -0.11 -0.67 14.65
N VAL A 492 -1.30 -1.28 14.74
CA VAL A 492 -1.71 -2.08 15.92
C VAL A 492 -1.57 -3.56 15.61
N THR A 493 -0.41 -4.13 15.92
CA THR A 493 -0.05 -5.52 15.64
C THR A 493 0.88 -6.10 16.72
N ALA A 494 0.79 -7.41 16.95
CA ALA A 494 1.68 -8.16 17.85
C ALA A 494 2.21 -9.43 17.14
N PRO A 495 3.39 -9.96 17.52
CA PRO A 495 3.91 -11.20 16.94
C PRO A 495 2.93 -12.38 17.03
N GLU A 496 2.23 -12.51 18.15
CA GLU A 496 1.23 -13.55 18.41
C GLU A 496 0.02 -13.42 17.49
N LEU A 497 -0.40 -12.18 17.20
CA LEU A 497 -1.46 -11.90 16.22
C LEU A 497 -1.05 -12.38 14.83
N LEU A 498 0.16 -12.03 14.40
CA LEU A 498 0.67 -12.43 13.09
C LEU A 498 0.83 -13.95 12.99
N GLN A 499 1.19 -14.62 14.09
CA GLN A 499 1.20 -16.07 14.16
C GLN A 499 -0.22 -16.65 14.03
N ALA A 500 -1.19 -16.15 14.79
CA ALA A 500 -2.58 -16.62 14.72
C ALA A 500 -3.21 -16.42 13.33
N VAL A 501 -2.94 -15.27 12.69
CA VAL A 501 -3.35 -15.02 11.29
C VAL A 501 -2.71 -16.03 10.34
N ARG A 502 -1.41 -16.32 10.49
CA ARG A 502 -0.73 -17.34 9.67
C ARG A 502 -1.29 -18.74 9.88
N GLU A 503 -1.60 -19.10 11.12
CA GLU A 503 -2.23 -20.38 11.45
C GLU A 503 -3.64 -20.48 10.88
N GLY A 504 -4.38 -19.36 10.85
CA GLY A 504 -5.68 -19.24 10.18
C GLY A 504 -5.60 -19.35 8.65
N LYS A 505 -4.53 -18.82 8.02
CA LYS A 505 -4.27 -18.86 6.57
C LYS A 505 -3.99 -20.27 6.00
N LYS A 506 -4.20 -21.34 6.76
CA LYS A 506 -3.98 -22.74 6.31
C LYS A 506 -5.14 -23.32 5.51
N SER A 507 -6.30 -22.66 5.49
CA SER A 507 -7.49 -23.05 4.73
C SER A 507 -8.48 -21.89 4.69
N GLY A 508 -9.26 -21.74 3.62
CA GLY A 508 -10.31 -20.72 3.55
C GLY A 508 -10.36 -20.00 2.21
N ILE A 509 -11.07 -18.88 2.16
CA ILE A 509 -11.25 -18.07 0.95
C ILE A 509 -10.22 -16.94 0.88
N PHE A 510 -9.39 -16.97 -0.16
CA PHE A 510 -8.38 -15.96 -0.49
C PHE A 510 -8.88 -15.04 -1.59
N ILE A 511 -8.64 -13.74 -1.43
CA ILE A 511 -8.97 -12.71 -2.43
C ILE A 511 -7.67 -12.02 -2.83
N ILE A 512 -7.21 -12.28 -4.05
CA ILE A 512 -5.87 -11.90 -4.53
C ILE A 512 -5.97 -11.09 -5.81
N GLU A 513 -5.19 -10.00 -5.89
CA GLU A 513 -5.00 -9.23 -7.13
C GLU A 513 -4.16 -10.03 -8.13
N GLN A 514 -4.64 -10.22 -9.36
CA GLN A 514 -3.99 -11.02 -10.40
C GLN A 514 -2.54 -10.57 -10.69
N GLY A 515 -2.27 -9.25 -10.64
CA GLY A 515 -0.93 -8.71 -10.80
C GLY A 515 0.04 -9.20 -9.73
N ARG A 516 -0.36 -9.19 -8.45
CA ARG A 516 0.45 -9.71 -7.34
C ARG A 516 0.65 -11.21 -7.41
N MET A 517 -0.33 -11.90 -7.97
CA MET A 517 -0.29 -13.34 -8.16
C MET A 517 0.79 -13.74 -9.17
N ARG A 518 0.99 -12.95 -10.24
CA ARG A 518 2.12 -13.14 -11.17
C ARG A 518 3.49 -12.89 -10.54
N GLU A 519 3.55 -12.00 -9.55
CA GLU A 519 4.80 -11.68 -8.82
C GLU A 519 5.14 -12.71 -7.74
N ARG A 520 4.13 -13.34 -7.12
CA ARG A 520 4.30 -14.26 -5.99
C ARG A 520 4.13 -15.75 -6.34
N GLY A 521 3.52 -16.06 -7.49
CA GLY A 521 3.03 -17.39 -7.84
C GLY A 521 1.85 -17.84 -6.98
N ILE A 522 1.12 -18.86 -7.43
CA ILE A 522 0.11 -19.56 -6.64
C ILE A 522 0.81 -20.38 -5.57
N THR A 523 0.41 -20.22 -4.31
CA THR A 523 0.71 -21.21 -3.28
C THR A 523 0.02 -22.51 -3.67
N PRO A 524 0.75 -23.64 -3.81
CA PRO A 524 0.10 -24.93 -4.02
C PRO A 524 -0.96 -25.15 -2.96
N GLU A 525 -2.04 -25.84 -3.33
CA GLU A 525 -3.28 -26.00 -2.54
C GLU A 525 -4.35 -24.92 -2.81
N MET A 526 -4.15 -23.96 -3.72
CA MET A 526 -5.22 -22.99 -4.03
C MET A 526 -5.96 -23.28 -5.34
N THR A 527 -7.28 -23.49 -5.25
CA THR A 527 -8.16 -23.59 -6.43
C THR A 527 -8.84 -22.26 -6.70
N VAL A 528 -8.75 -21.74 -7.92
CA VAL A 528 -9.51 -20.55 -8.32
C VAL A 528 -10.99 -20.91 -8.41
N LEU A 529 -11.83 -20.28 -7.60
CA LEU A 529 -13.28 -20.48 -7.57
C LEU A 529 -14.02 -19.49 -8.47
N ALA A 530 -13.55 -18.24 -8.53
CA ALA A 530 -14.17 -17.17 -9.30
C ALA A 530 -13.18 -16.04 -9.62
N GLN A 531 -13.54 -15.20 -10.59
CA GLN A 531 -12.79 -14.00 -10.97
C GLN A 531 -13.75 -12.81 -11.12
N PHE A 532 -13.33 -11.66 -10.59
CA PHE A 532 -14.06 -10.39 -10.66
C PHE A 532 -13.08 -9.26 -11.02
N GLY A 533 -13.05 -8.88 -12.29
CA GLY A 533 -12.02 -7.98 -12.82
C GLY A 533 -10.60 -8.51 -12.56
N ASP A 534 -9.79 -7.71 -11.86
CA ASP A 534 -8.41 -8.04 -11.48
C ASP A 534 -8.31 -8.86 -10.18
N LEU A 535 -9.44 -9.20 -9.53
CA LEU A 535 -9.47 -9.99 -8.30
C LEU A 535 -9.81 -11.45 -8.59
N LEU A 536 -9.05 -12.35 -7.98
CA LEU A 536 -9.26 -13.80 -8.00
C LEU A 536 -9.72 -14.25 -6.62
N VAL A 537 -10.80 -15.01 -6.60
CA VAL A 537 -11.27 -15.73 -5.41
C VAL A 537 -10.74 -17.14 -5.47
N MET A 538 -9.99 -17.54 -4.45
CA MET A 538 -9.34 -18.84 -4.39
C MET A 538 -9.67 -19.54 -3.08
N GLN A 539 -9.69 -20.86 -3.10
CA GLN A 539 -9.85 -21.66 -1.90
C GLN A 539 -8.56 -22.40 -1.61
N GLY A 540 -7.99 -22.17 -0.42
CA GLY A 540 -6.92 -23.02 0.10
C GLY A 540 -7.48 -24.37 0.54
N THR A 541 -7.05 -25.47 -0.09
CA THR A 541 -7.30 -26.82 0.40
C THR A 541 -6.53 -27.03 1.69
N ARG A 542 -7.15 -27.70 2.67
CA ARG A 542 -6.46 -28.12 3.90
C ARG A 542 -5.21 -28.92 3.50
N SER A 543 -4.07 -28.58 4.09
CA SER A 543 -2.87 -29.42 4.00
C SER A 543 -3.27 -30.86 4.29
N GLN A 544 -3.06 -31.75 3.32
CA GLN A 544 -3.22 -33.17 3.57
C GLN A 544 -2.24 -33.54 4.69
N GLU A 545 -2.70 -34.30 5.68
CA GLU A 545 -1.76 -34.90 6.64
C GLU A 545 -0.70 -35.63 5.83
N VAL A 546 0.58 -35.44 6.17
CA VAL A 546 1.67 -36.20 5.54
C VAL A 546 1.28 -37.67 5.63
N PRO A 547 1.10 -38.37 4.50
CA PRO A 547 0.65 -39.75 4.54
C PRO A 547 1.64 -40.58 5.36
N ARG A 548 1.12 -41.56 6.10
CA ARG A 548 1.94 -42.42 6.97
C ARG A 548 3.04 -43.15 6.19
N GLU A 549 2.83 -43.35 4.89
CA GLU A 549 3.81 -43.88 3.96
C GLU A 549 4.14 -42.80 2.92
N ILE A 550 5.42 -42.42 2.84
CA ILE A 550 5.90 -41.44 1.87
C ILE A 550 6.21 -42.17 0.55
N PRO A 551 5.62 -41.75 -0.59
CA PRO A 551 5.72 -42.50 -1.85
C PRO A 551 7.02 -42.24 -2.64
N PHE A 552 7.99 -41.54 -2.04
CA PHE A 552 9.27 -41.19 -2.67
C PHE A 552 10.40 -41.24 -1.65
N HIS A 553 11.60 -41.49 -2.16
CA HIS A 553 12.83 -41.53 -1.39
C HIS A 553 13.89 -40.64 -2.05
N LEU A 554 14.58 -39.85 -1.25
CA LEU A 554 15.64 -38.93 -1.66
C LEU A 554 17.00 -39.57 -1.42
N THR A 555 17.88 -39.43 -2.39
CA THR A 555 19.24 -39.97 -2.32
C THR A 555 20.29 -38.89 -2.08
N GLU A 556 19.94 -37.62 -2.29
CA GLU A 556 20.90 -36.51 -2.30
C GLU A 556 20.45 -35.32 -1.47
N LEU A 557 21.34 -34.86 -0.60
CA LEU A 557 21.14 -33.71 0.28
C LEU A 557 22.08 -32.57 -0.09
N HIS A 558 21.60 -31.33 -0.13
CA HIS A 558 22.43 -30.14 -0.27
C HIS A 558 22.46 -29.36 1.05
N ILE A 559 23.66 -29.03 1.54
CA ILE A 559 23.90 -28.26 2.76
C ILE A 559 24.70 -27.00 2.40
N LEU A 560 24.19 -25.82 2.74
CA LEU A 560 24.95 -24.58 2.54
C LEU A 560 25.89 -24.32 3.73
N PHE A 561 27.20 -24.45 3.51
CA PHE A 561 28.21 -24.30 4.55
C PHE A 561 28.54 -22.81 4.79
N THR A 562 27.76 -22.17 5.68
CA THR A 562 27.93 -20.75 6.05
C THR A 562 28.45 -20.54 7.47
N GLN A 563 28.41 -21.56 8.32
CA GLN A 563 28.68 -21.47 9.77
C GLN A 563 29.52 -22.67 10.24
N PRO A 564 30.86 -22.57 10.21
CA PRO A 564 31.77 -23.66 10.61
C PRO A 564 31.51 -24.21 12.02
N GLN A 565 31.01 -23.38 12.94
CA GLN A 565 30.72 -23.75 14.33
C GLN A 565 29.65 -24.85 14.48
N ASN A 566 28.79 -25.06 13.48
CA ASN A 566 27.72 -26.06 13.53
C ASN A 566 28.10 -27.40 12.87
N MET A 567 29.38 -27.58 12.50
CA MET A 567 29.87 -28.75 11.77
C MET A 567 29.47 -30.08 12.41
N GLU A 568 29.62 -30.24 13.73
CA GLU A 568 29.26 -31.49 14.43
C GLU A 568 27.78 -31.84 14.31
N GLN A 569 26.91 -30.83 14.32
CA GLN A 569 25.47 -31.01 14.23
C GLN A 569 25.07 -31.42 12.82
N TRP A 570 25.71 -30.85 11.79
CA TRP A 570 25.53 -31.27 10.40
C TRP A 570 25.99 -32.71 10.17
N ILE A 571 27.17 -33.09 10.70
CA ILE A 571 27.67 -34.48 10.61
C ILE A 571 26.69 -35.44 11.28
N THR A 572 26.11 -35.06 12.43
CA THR A 572 25.11 -35.87 13.13
C THR A 572 23.84 -36.02 12.29
N LEU A 573 23.33 -34.93 11.71
CA LEU A 573 22.16 -34.96 10.83
C LEU A 573 22.41 -35.83 9.60
N VAL A 574 23.55 -35.69 8.93
CA VAL A 574 23.89 -36.50 7.75
C VAL A 574 23.97 -37.99 8.12
N ARG A 575 24.57 -38.33 9.26
CA ARG A 575 24.61 -39.73 9.73
C ARG A 575 23.22 -40.28 10.00
N ASP A 576 22.35 -39.46 10.56
CA ASP A 576 20.97 -39.79 10.91
C ASP A 576 20.06 -39.96 9.68
N LEU A 577 20.32 -39.19 8.61
CA LEU A 577 19.59 -39.26 7.35
C LEU A 577 20.19 -40.29 6.38
N ALA A 578 21.49 -40.60 6.50
CA ALA A 578 22.24 -41.51 5.63
C ALA A 578 22.01 -41.30 4.10
N PRO A 579 22.09 -40.05 3.57
CA PRO A 579 21.96 -39.82 2.14
C PRO A 579 23.09 -40.53 1.38
N HIS A 580 22.83 -40.97 0.15
CA HIS A 580 23.85 -41.56 -0.69
C HIS A 580 24.94 -40.53 -1.03
N ARG A 581 24.53 -39.30 -1.34
CA ARG A 581 25.44 -38.18 -1.66
C ARG A 581 25.05 -36.88 -0.95
N VAL A 582 26.05 -36.12 -0.51
CA VAL A 582 25.88 -34.79 0.10
C VAL A 582 26.62 -33.73 -0.72
N TYR A 583 25.90 -32.69 -1.12
CA TYR A 583 26.46 -31.48 -1.71
C TYR A 583 26.76 -30.45 -0.63
N VAL A 584 28.01 -30.01 -0.56
CA VAL A 584 28.43 -28.90 0.31
C VAL A 584 28.46 -27.61 -0.53
N GLY A 585 27.51 -26.73 -0.29
CA GLY A 585 27.40 -25.42 -0.93
C GLY A 585 28.35 -24.39 -0.31
N VAL A 586 29.19 -23.74 -1.11
CA VAL A 586 30.19 -22.75 -0.68
C VAL A 586 30.32 -21.59 -1.67
N GLN A 587 30.82 -20.45 -1.20
CA GLN A 587 31.28 -19.39 -2.11
C GLN A 587 32.69 -19.72 -2.60
N GLN A 588 33.01 -19.32 -3.83
CA GLN A 588 34.30 -19.61 -4.46
C GLN A 588 35.49 -19.10 -3.63
N LYS A 589 35.35 -17.97 -2.93
CA LYS A 589 36.40 -17.40 -2.07
C LYS A 589 36.74 -18.26 -0.84
N ASP A 590 35.82 -19.12 -0.42
CA ASP A 590 35.94 -19.95 0.79
C ASP A 590 36.52 -21.35 0.47
N LEU A 591 36.84 -21.61 -0.80
CA LEU A 591 37.51 -22.82 -1.25
C LEU A 591 38.91 -22.95 -0.62
N GLY A 592 39.22 -24.13 -0.10
CA GLY A 592 40.53 -24.42 0.51
C GLY A 592 40.68 -23.95 1.96
N THR A 593 39.63 -23.42 2.59
CA THR A 593 39.65 -23.14 4.02
C THR A 593 39.82 -24.45 4.83
N PRO A 594 40.61 -24.46 5.92
CA PRO A 594 40.82 -25.66 6.73
C PRO A 594 39.51 -26.26 7.27
N ASP A 595 38.54 -25.41 7.62
CA ASP A 595 37.23 -25.83 8.13
C ASP A 595 36.42 -26.59 7.07
N LEU A 596 36.42 -26.10 5.82
CA LEU A 596 35.75 -26.77 4.71
C LEU A 596 36.39 -28.13 4.39
N LEU A 597 37.73 -28.19 4.35
CA LEU A 597 38.47 -29.43 4.08
C LEU A 597 38.21 -30.47 5.18
N ASN A 598 38.21 -30.03 6.44
CA ASN A 598 37.87 -30.90 7.57
C ASN A 598 36.43 -31.41 7.48
N PHE A 599 35.48 -30.53 7.13
CA PHE A 599 34.08 -30.91 6.98
C PHE A 599 33.88 -31.94 5.86
N ILE A 600 34.46 -31.71 4.68
CA ILE A 600 34.42 -32.64 3.53
C ILE A 600 35.03 -34.00 3.92
N THR A 601 36.21 -34.00 4.55
CA THR A 601 36.90 -35.24 4.97
C THR A 601 36.06 -36.06 5.95
N ARG A 602 35.28 -35.40 6.82
CA ARG A 602 34.40 -36.10 7.75
C ARG A 602 33.14 -36.62 7.06
N LEU A 603 32.57 -35.84 6.14
CA LEU A 603 31.41 -36.27 5.35
C LEU A 603 31.75 -37.45 4.42
N SER A 604 32.95 -37.49 3.84
CA SER A 604 33.38 -38.57 2.94
C SER A 604 33.46 -39.94 3.61
N SER A 605 33.48 -39.98 4.95
CA SER A 605 33.36 -41.24 5.71
C SER A 605 31.91 -41.74 5.87
N LEU A 606 30.91 -40.92 5.52
CA LEU A 606 29.49 -41.20 5.71
C LEU A 606 28.73 -41.32 4.37
N SER A 607 29.07 -40.49 3.39
CA SER A 607 28.37 -40.38 2.09
C SER A 607 29.35 -39.96 1.00
N GLU A 608 28.97 -40.14 -0.27
CA GLU A 608 29.67 -39.49 -1.38
C GLU A 608 29.58 -37.96 -1.21
N VAL A 609 30.67 -37.23 -1.47
CA VAL A 609 30.68 -35.77 -1.26
C VAL A 609 30.83 -35.05 -2.60
N GLY A 610 29.84 -34.22 -2.90
CA GLY A 610 29.88 -33.23 -3.96
C GLY A 610 30.15 -31.83 -3.42
N LEU A 611 30.80 -30.98 -4.21
CA LEU A 611 31.05 -29.59 -3.88
C LEU A 611 30.22 -28.68 -4.80
N ALA A 612 29.34 -27.88 -4.22
CA ALA A 612 28.51 -26.92 -4.92
C ALA A 612 29.10 -25.51 -4.77
N ILE A 613 29.56 -24.91 -5.85
CA ILE A 613 30.35 -23.68 -5.83
C ILE A 613 29.52 -22.55 -6.43
N THR A 614 29.25 -21.52 -5.63
CA THR A 614 28.73 -20.24 -6.13
C THR A 614 29.89 -19.45 -6.73
N VAL A 615 29.84 -19.25 -8.04
CA VAL A 615 30.96 -18.69 -8.82
C VAL A 615 30.90 -17.16 -8.82
N ASP A 616 31.88 -16.54 -8.16
CA ASP A 616 32.04 -15.09 -8.11
C ASP A 616 32.94 -14.56 -9.24
N ASP A 617 33.93 -15.36 -9.69
CA ASP A 617 34.94 -15.05 -10.72
C ASP A 617 35.19 -16.22 -11.71
N ILE A 618 35.64 -15.93 -12.93
CA ILE A 618 35.73 -16.84 -14.10
C ILE A 618 36.97 -17.79 -14.00
N HIS A 619 37.70 -17.79 -12.89
CA HIS A 619 38.82 -18.71 -12.71
C HIS A 619 38.36 -20.11 -12.29
N ALA A 620 39.07 -21.14 -12.76
CA ALA A 620 38.73 -22.52 -12.45
C ALA A 620 38.92 -22.80 -10.95
N PRO A 621 37.90 -23.32 -10.23
CA PRO A 621 38.03 -23.66 -8.83
C PRO A 621 39.00 -24.85 -8.68
N MET A 622 39.92 -24.78 -7.72
CA MET A 622 40.71 -25.95 -7.34
C MET A 622 39.78 -27.00 -6.74
N SER A 623 39.79 -28.22 -7.28
CA SER A 623 39.07 -29.35 -6.68
C SER A 623 39.79 -29.80 -5.41
N PRO A 624 39.13 -29.81 -4.24
CA PRO A 624 39.68 -30.45 -3.07
C PRO A 624 39.86 -31.96 -3.33
N PRO A 625 40.86 -32.61 -2.72
CA PRO A 625 40.93 -34.07 -2.72
C PRO A 625 39.67 -34.64 -2.04
N GLN A 626 39.20 -35.81 -2.52
CA GLN A 626 38.03 -36.56 -1.98
C GLN A 626 36.64 -36.03 -2.37
N VAL A 627 36.52 -35.15 -3.38
CA VAL A 627 35.23 -34.74 -3.94
C VAL A 627 34.96 -35.51 -5.22
N GLU A 628 33.77 -36.11 -5.31
CA GLU A 628 33.36 -36.96 -6.44
C GLU A 628 32.60 -36.17 -7.52
N ALA A 629 31.96 -35.06 -7.14
CA ALA A 629 31.20 -34.21 -8.05
C ALA A 629 31.44 -32.71 -7.75
N ILE A 630 31.55 -31.89 -8.79
CA ILE A 630 31.57 -30.43 -8.69
C ILE A 630 30.35 -29.88 -9.39
N ARG A 631 29.56 -29.08 -8.66
CA ARG A 631 28.38 -28.38 -9.17
C ARG A 631 28.66 -26.88 -9.23
N LEU A 632 28.52 -26.28 -10.40
CA LEU A 632 28.65 -24.83 -10.59
C LEU A 632 27.29 -24.16 -10.46
N LEU A 633 27.13 -23.25 -9.50
CA LEU A 633 25.93 -22.42 -9.34
C LEU A 633 26.18 -21.10 -10.07
N LEU A 634 25.53 -20.94 -11.23
CA LEU A 634 25.78 -19.83 -12.14
C LEU A 634 24.50 -19.02 -12.39
N GLN A 635 24.64 -17.70 -12.46
CA GLN A 635 23.60 -16.84 -13.01
C GLN A 635 23.57 -16.98 -14.55
N PRO A 636 22.39 -16.89 -15.18
CA PRO A 636 22.24 -17.05 -16.63
C PRO A 636 23.20 -16.20 -17.47
N GLU A 637 23.51 -14.99 -17.03
CA GLU A 637 24.36 -14.02 -17.75
C GLU A 637 25.85 -14.41 -17.74
N ARG A 638 26.27 -15.26 -16.80
CA ARG A 638 27.65 -15.72 -16.64
C ARG A 638 27.90 -17.09 -17.26
N LEU A 639 26.85 -17.75 -17.73
CA LEU A 639 26.95 -19.08 -18.31
C LEU A 639 27.44 -19.00 -19.76
N SER A 640 28.60 -19.60 -20.04
CA SER A 640 29.12 -19.75 -21.41
C SER A 640 29.74 -21.13 -21.62
N VAL A 641 29.66 -21.64 -22.86
CA VAL A 641 30.21 -22.95 -23.24
C VAL A 641 31.72 -23.01 -22.98
N ALA A 642 32.44 -21.96 -23.38
CA ALA A 642 33.88 -21.87 -23.20
C ALA A 642 34.29 -21.94 -21.72
N TYR A 643 33.52 -21.32 -20.83
CA TYR A 643 33.77 -21.39 -19.40
C TYR A 643 33.58 -22.81 -18.86
N VAL A 644 32.43 -23.44 -19.11
CA VAL A 644 32.19 -24.81 -18.62
C VAL A 644 33.19 -25.81 -19.20
N GLN A 645 33.58 -25.64 -20.47
CA GLN A 645 34.62 -26.45 -21.10
C GLN A 645 35.99 -26.28 -20.42
N SER A 646 36.36 -25.05 -20.05
CA SER A 646 37.61 -24.79 -19.32
C SER A 646 37.62 -25.49 -17.95
N ILE A 647 36.48 -25.49 -17.24
CA ILE A 647 36.35 -26.21 -15.98
C ILE A 647 36.47 -27.71 -16.22
N ARG A 648 35.73 -28.27 -17.18
CA ARG A 648 35.79 -29.71 -17.47
C ARG A 648 37.21 -30.18 -17.81
N GLN A 649 38.00 -29.38 -18.50
CA GLN A 649 39.40 -29.69 -18.82
C GLN A 649 40.33 -29.61 -17.61
N SER A 650 39.98 -28.84 -16.59
CA SER A 650 40.75 -28.70 -15.35
C SER A 650 40.45 -29.77 -14.30
N LEU A 651 39.35 -30.53 -14.45
CA LEU A 651 38.92 -31.55 -13.52
C LEU A 651 39.49 -32.92 -13.89
N ASP A 652 39.69 -33.76 -12.87
CA ASP A 652 40.05 -35.15 -13.08
C ASP A 652 38.95 -35.86 -13.89
N PRO A 653 39.30 -36.78 -14.82
CA PRO A 653 38.32 -37.44 -15.67
C PRO A 653 37.21 -38.16 -14.91
N GLY A 654 37.49 -38.63 -13.69
CA GLY A 654 36.56 -39.32 -12.80
C GLY A 654 35.65 -38.41 -11.97
N THR A 655 35.91 -37.10 -11.90
CA THR A 655 35.06 -36.15 -11.18
C THR A 655 33.85 -35.78 -12.03
N GLU A 656 32.64 -35.90 -11.49
CA GLU A 656 31.42 -35.46 -12.17
C GLU A 656 31.36 -33.93 -12.22
N LEU A 657 30.93 -33.37 -13.35
CA LEU A 657 30.71 -31.92 -13.50
C LEU A 657 29.23 -31.64 -13.67
N GLU A 658 28.68 -30.76 -12.87
CA GLU A 658 27.27 -30.39 -12.90
C GLU A 658 27.10 -28.88 -13.02
N VAL A 659 25.98 -28.47 -13.61
CA VAL A 659 25.61 -27.05 -13.70
C VAL A 659 24.24 -26.85 -13.08
N ALA A 660 24.18 -25.95 -12.11
CA ALA A 660 22.95 -25.50 -11.46
C ALA A 660 22.54 -24.13 -12.01
N ILE A 661 21.28 -24.03 -12.44
CA ILE A 661 20.72 -22.83 -13.09
C ILE A 661 19.87 -22.06 -12.10
N LEU A 662 20.27 -20.82 -11.83
CA LEU A 662 19.57 -19.89 -10.95
C LEU A 662 18.64 -18.95 -11.75
N GLY A 663 17.59 -18.43 -11.10
CA GLY A 663 16.77 -17.34 -11.66
C GLY A 663 15.44 -17.79 -12.30
N PRO A 664 14.76 -16.90 -13.05
CA PRO A 664 13.40 -17.10 -13.56
C PRO A 664 13.30 -18.23 -14.61
N PRO A 665 12.09 -18.65 -15.03
CA PRO A 665 11.91 -19.76 -15.95
C PRO A 665 12.70 -19.63 -17.27
N ILE A 666 13.41 -20.70 -17.65
CA ILE A 666 14.34 -20.74 -18.79
C ILE A 666 13.62 -20.57 -20.13
N SER A 667 12.35 -20.99 -20.21
CA SER A 667 11.54 -21.01 -21.44
C SER A 667 11.38 -19.65 -22.12
N GLN A 668 11.66 -18.55 -21.42
CA GLN A 668 11.53 -17.18 -21.93
C GLN A 668 12.81 -16.64 -22.59
N ASN A 669 13.94 -17.36 -22.54
CA ASN A 669 15.23 -16.90 -23.06
C ASN A 669 15.83 -17.90 -24.05
N SER A 670 15.58 -17.67 -25.35
CA SER A 670 16.07 -18.54 -26.43
C SER A 670 17.59 -18.66 -26.50
N SER A 671 18.33 -17.61 -26.09
CA SER A 671 19.80 -17.66 -26.07
C SER A 671 20.31 -18.60 -24.98
N LEU A 672 19.70 -18.56 -23.78
CA LEU A 672 20.06 -19.43 -22.66
C LEU A 672 19.78 -20.90 -22.99
N VAL A 673 18.62 -21.19 -23.60
CA VAL A 673 18.24 -22.55 -24.05
C VAL A 673 19.31 -23.15 -24.97
N ASN A 674 19.83 -22.38 -25.93
CA ASN A 674 20.86 -22.87 -26.84
C ASN A 674 22.19 -23.14 -26.12
N THR A 675 22.63 -22.21 -25.27
CA THR A 675 23.84 -22.38 -24.45
C THR A 675 23.75 -23.62 -23.56
N LEU A 676 22.60 -23.88 -22.94
CA LEU A 676 22.39 -25.06 -22.09
C LEU A 676 22.45 -26.35 -22.89
N LYS A 677 21.92 -26.39 -24.11
CA LYS A 677 22.01 -27.55 -25.02
C LYS A 677 23.45 -27.84 -25.43
N GLU A 678 24.26 -26.81 -25.64
CA GLU A 678 25.69 -26.95 -25.99
C GLU A 678 26.55 -27.36 -24.80
N ILE A 679 26.15 -26.98 -23.58
CA ILE A 679 26.85 -27.35 -22.33
C ILE A 679 26.48 -28.76 -21.87
N ALA A 680 25.27 -29.24 -22.13
CA ALA A 680 24.79 -30.54 -21.65
C ALA A 680 25.74 -31.73 -21.92
N PRO A 681 26.43 -31.84 -23.07
CA PRO A 681 27.40 -32.92 -23.30
C PRO A 681 28.69 -32.80 -22.49
N LEU A 682 28.97 -31.62 -21.92
CA LEU A 682 30.15 -31.34 -21.11
C LEU A 682 29.90 -31.58 -19.61
N THR A 683 28.65 -31.80 -19.22
CA THR A 683 28.23 -32.00 -17.83
C THR A 683 27.66 -33.41 -17.65
N SER A 684 27.85 -33.98 -16.47
CA SER A 684 27.24 -35.24 -16.07
C SER A 684 25.73 -35.07 -15.88
N ARG A 685 25.29 -33.90 -15.40
CA ARG A 685 23.88 -33.55 -15.22
C ARG A 685 23.64 -32.05 -15.08
N MET A 686 22.38 -31.67 -15.18
CA MET A 686 21.91 -30.30 -15.04
C MET A 686 20.86 -30.20 -13.94
N VAL A 687 21.00 -29.18 -13.10
CA VAL A 687 20.19 -28.99 -11.91
C VAL A 687 19.45 -27.66 -12.03
N ARG A 688 18.15 -27.69 -11.79
CA ARG A 688 17.32 -26.50 -11.72
C ARG A 688 17.11 -26.11 -10.27
N HIS A 689 17.64 -24.94 -9.90
CA HIS A 689 17.39 -24.37 -8.59
C HIS A 689 16.03 -23.68 -8.59
N VAL A 690 15.17 -24.04 -7.64
CA VAL A 690 13.83 -23.50 -7.50
C VAL A 690 13.57 -23.04 -6.07
N SER A 691 12.82 -21.96 -5.95
CA SER A 691 12.27 -21.52 -4.67
C SER A 691 11.23 -22.53 -4.16
N PRO A 692 10.84 -22.50 -2.86
CA PRO A 692 9.88 -23.44 -2.29
C PRO A 692 8.46 -23.09 -2.72
N ASN A 693 8.18 -23.31 -4.01
CA ASN A 693 6.95 -23.00 -4.73
C ASN A 693 6.67 -24.08 -5.80
N VAL A 694 5.48 -24.69 -5.74
CA VAL A 694 5.05 -25.77 -6.64
C VAL A 694 4.84 -25.33 -8.09
N GLU A 695 4.42 -24.09 -8.36
CA GLU A 695 4.33 -23.61 -9.74
C GLU A 695 5.70 -23.48 -10.39
N VAL A 696 6.69 -22.99 -9.63
CA VAL A 696 8.08 -22.92 -10.11
C VAL A 696 8.59 -24.33 -10.39
N ILE A 697 8.27 -25.30 -9.52
CA ILE A 697 8.54 -26.73 -9.75
C ILE A 697 7.81 -27.24 -11.01
N HIS A 698 6.53 -26.91 -11.21
CA HIS A 698 5.77 -27.28 -12.41
C HIS A 698 6.34 -26.67 -13.69
N ALA A 699 6.82 -25.43 -13.65
CA ALA A 699 7.45 -24.78 -14.80
C ALA A 699 8.67 -25.56 -15.29
N VAL A 700 9.36 -26.30 -14.40
CA VAL A 700 10.48 -27.18 -14.80
C VAL A 700 10.05 -28.24 -15.81
N ARG A 701 8.79 -28.70 -15.80
CA ARG A 701 8.27 -29.63 -16.80
C ARG A 701 8.32 -29.03 -18.21
N GLU A 702 7.95 -27.76 -18.34
CA GLU A 702 8.01 -27.03 -19.61
C GLU A 702 9.47 -26.76 -20.01
N GLU A 703 10.32 -26.39 -19.05
CA GLU A 703 11.75 -26.21 -19.28
C GLU A 703 12.41 -27.49 -19.81
N GLN A 704 12.12 -28.65 -19.21
CA GLN A 704 12.60 -29.95 -19.68
C GLN A 704 12.14 -30.24 -21.11
N ALA A 705 10.88 -29.94 -21.45
CA ALA A 705 10.35 -30.14 -22.80
C ALA A 705 11.07 -29.25 -23.84
N VAL A 706 11.40 -28.01 -23.48
CA VAL A 706 12.11 -27.07 -24.36
C VAL A 706 13.58 -27.45 -24.52
N LEU A 707 14.24 -27.86 -23.43
CA LEU A 707 15.64 -28.21 -23.40
C LEU A 707 15.92 -29.59 -24.01
N GLY A 708 14.96 -30.51 -23.94
CA GLY A 708 15.11 -31.89 -24.44
C GLY A 708 16.14 -32.72 -23.65
N ILE A 709 16.45 -32.30 -22.43
CA ILE A 709 17.39 -32.95 -21.51
C ILE A 709 16.75 -33.12 -20.13
N PRO A 710 17.04 -34.21 -19.41
CA PRO A 710 16.55 -34.40 -18.06
C PRO A 710 17.19 -33.38 -17.10
N LEU A 711 16.38 -32.85 -16.21
CA LEU A 711 16.81 -31.93 -15.15
C LEU A 711 16.60 -32.56 -13.78
N PHE A 712 17.51 -32.27 -12.85
CA PHE A 712 17.29 -32.43 -11.42
C PHE A 712 16.61 -31.18 -10.87
N ILE A 713 15.77 -31.32 -9.84
CA ILE A 713 15.17 -30.18 -9.15
C ILE A 713 15.83 -30.05 -7.78
N GLN A 714 16.53 -28.93 -7.55
CA GLN A 714 17.03 -28.56 -6.23
C GLN A 714 16.10 -27.52 -5.62
N ILE A 715 15.42 -27.90 -4.54
CA ILE A 715 14.45 -27.06 -3.85
C ILE A 715 15.13 -26.38 -2.66
N ASP A 716 15.23 -25.06 -2.71
CA ASP A 716 15.59 -24.25 -1.55
C ASP A 716 14.40 -24.18 -0.60
N ILE A 717 14.50 -24.84 0.56
CA ILE A 717 13.40 -24.86 1.53
C ILE A 717 13.38 -23.62 2.44
N GLN A 718 14.21 -22.61 2.19
CA GLN A 718 14.27 -21.40 2.99
C GLN A 718 13.19 -20.36 2.60
N ARG A 719 12.43 -19.87 3.59
CA ARG A 719 11.51 -18.72 3.46
C ARG A 719 11.90 -17.58 4.43
N GLY A 720 13.03 -16.94 4.17
CA GLY A 720 13.53 -15.85 5.01
C GLY A 720 13.79 -16.32 6.45
N ARG A 721 13.04 -15.81 7.44
CA ARG A 721 13.15 -16.19 8.86
C ARG A 721 12.20 -17.31 9.31
N SER A 722 11.33 -17.82 8.43
CA SER A 722 10.32 -18.83 8.80
C SER A 722 10.81 -20.23 8.44
N ALA A 723 10.66 -21.18 9.36
CA ALA A 723 10.93 -22.60 9.12
C ALA A 723 9.80 -23.21 8.27
N ILE A 724 10.17 -24.10 7.34
CA ILE A 724 9.20 -24.88 6.56
C ILE A 724 8.61 -26.00 7.44
N THR A 725 7.33 -26.28 7.29
CA THR A 725 6.67 -27.40 7.99
C THR A 725 6.87 -28.73 7.23
N PRO A 726 6.75 -29.89 7.91
CA PRO A 726 6.76 -31.20 7.24
C PRO A 726 5.74 -31.33 6.10
N GLN A 727 4.55 -30.76 6.27
CA GLN A 727 3.46 -30.81 5.29
C GLN A 727 3.83 -30.02 4.02
N GLU A 728 4.34 -28.79 4.19
CA GLU A 728 4.79 -27.97 3.05
C GLU A 728 5.95 -28.64 2.30
N ALA A 729 6.91 -29.24 3.03
CA ALA A 729 8.01 -29.95 2.41
C ALA A 729 7.54 -31.21 1.67
N TYR A 730 6.63 -32.00 2.25
CA TYR A 730 6.02 -33.16 1.58
C TYR A 730 5.43 -32.77 0.23
N LEU A 731 4.63 -31.71 0.20
CA LEU A 731 3.95 -31.25 -1.02
C LEU A 731 4.93 -30.79 -2.10
N LEU A 732 5.97 -30.04 -1.74
CA LEU A 732 7.02 -29.61 -2.66
C LEU A 732 7.75 -30.82 -3.26
N LEU A 733 8.07 -31.81 -2.42
CA LEU A 733 8.78 -33.02 -2.83
C LEU A 733 7.90 -33.95 -3.66
N GLU A 734 6.64 -34.14 -3.30
CA GLU A 734 5.67 -34.92 -4.07
C GLU A 734 5.50 -34.32 -5.47
N THR A 735 5.36 -33.00 -5.55
CA THR A 735 5.25 -32.28 -6.82
C THR A 735 6.51 -32.47 -7.65
N ALA A 736 7.69 -32.23 -7.08
CA ALA A 736 8.95 -32.38 -7.79
C ALA A 736 9.16 -33.83 -8.24
N HIS A 737 8.85 -34.80 -7.38
CA HIS A 737 8.90 -36.22 -7.70
C HIS A 737 7.95 -36.60 -8.84
N GLY A 738 6.75 -35.99 -8.89
CA GLY A 738 5.81 -36.15 -10.00
C GLY A 738 6.33 -35.64 -11.35
N ILE A 739 7.38 -34.81 -11.36
CA ILE A 739 8.00 -34.26 -12.58
C ILE A 739 9.29 -34.99 -12.90
N VAL A 740 10.21 -35.11 -11.94
CA VAL A 740 11.58 -35.60 -12.15
C VAL A 740 11.90 -36.91 -11.43
N ARG A 741 10.89 -37.56 -10.84
CA ARG A 741 11.03 -38.83 -10.08
C ARG A 741 12.04 -38.67 -8.95
N ASN A 742 13.07 -39.50 -8.90
CA ASN A 742 14.06 -39.48 -7.81
C ASN A 742 15.13 -38.39 -7.98
N ASN A 743 15.06 -37.58 -9.04
CA ASN A 743 16.03 -36.52 -9.31
C ASN A 743 15.71 -35.22 -8.55
N VAL A 744 15.35 -35.35 -7.27
CA VAL A 744 14.97 -34.24 -6.39
C VAL A 744 16.02 -34.09 -5.29
N ILE A 745 16.44 -32.86 -5.04
CA ILE A 745 17.45 -32.51 -4.05
C ILE A 745 16.85 -31.46 -3.11
N ILE A 746 16.94 -31.69 -1.80
CA ILE A 746 16.61 -30.66 -0.81
C ILE A 746 17.86 -29.86 -0.48
N GLU A 747 17.73 -28.53 -0.48
CA GLU A 747 18.77 -27.62 0.01
C GLU A 747 18.41 -27.06 1.40
N ILE A 748 19.25 -27.34 2.38
CA ILE A 748 19.09 -26.87 3.75
C ILE A 748 20.20 -25.86 4.10
N MET A 749 19.82 -24.61 4.32
CA MET A 749 20.77 -23.54 4.71
C MET A 749 21.10 -23.53 6.20
N TYR A 750 20.12 -23.79 7.07
CA TYR A 750 20.30 -23.79 8.52
C TYR A 750 19.90 -25.13 9.10
N LEU A 751 20.60 -25.55 10.16
CA LEU A 751 20.29 -26.80 10.84
C LEU A 751 18.82 -26.78 11.29
N PRO A 752 17.99 -27.77 10.89
CA PRO A 752 16.62 -27.85 11.33
C PRO A 752 16.58 -28.14 12.84
N THR A 753 15.78 -27.37 13.57
CA THR A 753 15.59 -27.53 15.03
C THR A 753 14.26 -28.18 15.39
N ASP A 754 13.32 -28.24 14.43
CA ASP A 754 12.02 -28.88 14.61
C ASP A 754 12.16 -30.41 14.54
N VAL A 755 11.81 -31.07 15.64
CA VAL A 755 11.84 -32.53 15.77
C VAL A 755 10.94 -33.20 14.74
N GLN A 756 9.76 -32.65 14.45
CA GLN A 756 8.84 -33.21 13.47
C GLN A 756 9.42 -33.13 12.06
N PHE A 757 10.10 -32.02 11.76
CA PHE A 757 10.76 -31.84 10.47
C PHE A 757 11.97 -32.77 10.30
N ILE A 758 12.77 -32.98 11.35
CA ILE A 758 13.86 -33.96 11.33
C ILE A 758 13.30 -35.38 11.15
N SER A 759 12.23 -35.74 11.85
CA SER A 759 11.56 -37.03 11.67
C SER A 759 11.01 -37.22 10.26
N PHE A 760 10.49 -36.16 9.64
CA PHE A 760 10.07 -36.17 8.25
C PHE A 760 11.27 -36.38 7.30
N LEU A 761 12.38 -35.66 7.52
CA LEU A 761 13.60 -35.86 6.74
C LEU A 761 14.10 -37.30 6.82
N LYS A 762 14.06 -37.93 8.00
CA LYS A 762 14.40 -39.35 8.22
C LYS A 762 13.44 -40.36 7.57
N ALA A 763 12.28 -39.90 7.11
CA ALA A 763 11.31 -40.75 6.43
C ALA A 763 11.42 -40.62 4.91
N VAL A 764 11.94 -39.48 4.40
CA VAL A 764 12.18 -39.27 2.97
C VAL A 764 13.57 -39.73 2.52
N TYR A 765 14.58 -39.72 3.41
CA TYR A 765 15.85 -40.45 3.24
C TYR A 765 15.73 -41.72 4.06
#